data_AF-A0A6I7M285-F1
#
_entry.id   AF-A0A6I7M285-F1
#
_cell.length_a   1.000
_cell.length_b   1.000
_cell.length_c   1.000
_cell.angle_alpha   90.00
_cell.angle_beta   90.00
_cell.angle_gamma   90.00
#
_symmetry.space_group_name_H-M   'P 1'
#
loop_
_entity.id
_entity.type
_entity.pdbx_description
1 polymer ?
#
loop_
_entity_poly.entity_id
_entity_poly.type
_entity_poly.pdbx_seq_one_letter_code
_entity_poly.pdbx_strand_id
1 'polypeptide(L)'
;MTTIKFLTMARIKVIYRSKFFWAFREVLRLEKFKFATANRAVLTALLILMTLPVLLFSQGEIKGEISTALNSGDTTTAIDLLQKDIKLDPSFSANYYVLGQIYENQGKLKEAEEQYQLSYDKNSRFYEGLYALGLVQLKEGKKDEATKNFSEGIKKAKDMKAAFYNGMGLAYISRAKYDSAANVLYQAIVLDSTKADYHINLGDANYYLKFYPIAVSEYEKALAMDTGSTEVYFHLAEACLEMKDYNCALEKLKIVLTKDSTLATAWLRAGSIYYKAARSSRTSEEAKQRYMEAIGSYKKYIDLIGGRADSTSGRAYYEAGMAYLLLGGYVEAKEDFAKVLSIPVEPKDIYFYDARAFQGNNEFDSALYFYNKHIEWVKKQGADFKSGIGEDELYRRMGECYESLKDYQNTIDYFKKSLAIDSTQDRLYYGIAISYNYLGDYRSALIYYMKRIAMGVDERGWSIYYNAATSALYLAEKSSQGQPAGGTADDSTAGPDPLAGIDLTKLAASYLEKVMEFKPDNMKAASMLASIDLYQLSECSKAVDLFQKVLAAEPDNCDALKSLGYADFSGICSKNYSRSLDYLNKALNCSVKKGNSECSDPNLLLWIGQVYEFRASDTRASDKAIAKKDYKAAFDWYNKVLKCDPGNKAAKDGIDRVKFEY
;
A
#
# COMPACT_ATOMS: atom_id res chain seq x y z
N MET A 1 -50.45 -10.31 -9.29
CA MET A 1 -50.08 -10.30 -10.71
C MET A 1 -48.59 -10.62 -10.80
N THR A 2 -48.26 -11.92 -10.83
CA THR A 2 -47.66 -12.63 -11.98
C THR A 2 -46.32 -12.00 -12.38
N THR A 3 -45.16 -12.62 -12.18
CA THR A 3 -44.78 -13.93 -12.77
C THR A 3 -43.69 -14.66 -11.98
N ILE A 4 -43.94 -15.92 -11.66
CA ILE A 4 -42.98 -16.97 -11.29
C ILE A 4 -42.18 -17.33 -12.56
N LYS A 5 -40.84 -17.28 -12.53
CA LYS A 5 -40.00 -17.80 -13.63
C LYS A 5 -39.46 -19.18 -13.27
N PHE A 6 -40.16 -20.18 -13.79
CA PHE A 6 -39.71 -21.54 -14.00
C PHE A 6 -38.42 -21.57 -14.83
N LEU A 7 -37.40 -22.25 -14.34
CA LEU A 7 -36.30 -22.79 -15.16
C LEU A 7 -36.84 -24.03 -15.88
N THR A 8 -37.31 -23.85 -17.10
CA THR A 8 -37.60 -24.97 -18.00
C THR A 8 -36.28 -25.51 -18.58
N MET A 9 -35.99 -26.77 -18.27
CA MET A 9 -35.04 -27.61 -19.01
C MET A 9 -35.49 -27.68 -20.47
N ALA A 10 -34.77 -27.01 -21.37
CA ALA A 10 -34.93 -27.18 -22.80
C ALA A 10 -33.57 -26.98 -23.52
N ARG A 11 -32.64 -27.92 -23.31
CA ARG A 11 -31.50 -28.13 -24.22
C ARG A 11 -31.10 -29.61 -24.27
N ILE A 12 -31.86 -30.39 -25.02
CA ILE A 12 -31.32 -31.54 -25.77
C ILE A 12 -31.91 -31.46 -27.17
N LYS A 13 -31.15 -30.83 -28.09
CA LYS A 13 -31.41 -30.95 -29.53
C LYS A 13 -30.45 -32.01 -30.05
N VAL A 14 -30.98 -33.21 -30.24
CA VAL A 14 -30.31 -34.30 -30.96
C VAL A 14 -30.05 -33.82 -32.39
N ILE A 15 -28.80 -33.56 -32.73
CA ILE A 15 -28.34 -33.44 -34.12
C ILE A 15 -27.75 -34.80 -34.50
N TYR A 16 -28.61 -35.69 -34.99
CA TYR A 16 -28.21 -36.82 -35.84
C TYR A 16 -29.22 -36.88 -36.99
N ARG A 17 -28.91 -36.20 -38.09
CA ARG A 17 -29.32 -36.56 -39.45
C ARG A 17 -28.56 -35.71 -40.48
N SER A 18 -28.23 -36.38 -41.59
CA SER A 18 -27.85 -35.87 -42.92
C SER A 18 -26.47 -35.25 -43.16
N LYS A 19 -25.40 -36.07 -43.15
CA LYS A 19 -24.24 -35.89 -44.06
C LYS A 19 -23.61 -37.21 -44.55
N PHE A 20 -24.43 -38.21 -44.89
CA PHE A 20 -23.96 -39.43 -45.58
C PHE A 20 -24.62 -39.67 -46.95
N PHE A 21 -25.30 -38.65 -47.52
CA PHE A 21 -26.09 -38.82 -48.75
C PHE A 21 -25.84 -37.77 -49.85
N TRP A 22 -24.66 -37.16 -49.90
CA TRP A 22 -24.33 -36.20 -50.98
C TRP A 22 -22.90 -36.27 -51.55
N ALA A 23 -22.16 -37.37 -51.33
CA ALA A 23 -20.85 -37.56 -51.94
C ALA A 23 -20.70 -38.96 -52.53
N PHE A 24 -21.64 -39.36 -53.39
CA PHE A 24 -21.40 -40.43 -54.36
C PHE A 24 -22.28 -40.21 -55.60
N ARG A 25 -22.21 -38.98 -56.14
CA ARG A 25 -22.85 -38.63 -57.42
C ARG A 25 -21.95 -37.76 -58.29
N GLU A 26 -20.66 -38.09 -58.32
CA GLU A 26 -19.77 -37.53 -59.36
C GLU A 26 -18.54 -38.40 -59.69
N VAL A 27 -18.65 -39.72 -59.58
CA VAL A 27 -17.73 -40.63 -60.28
C VAL A 27 -18.58 -41.77 -60.86
N LEU A 28 -18.52 -41.93 -62.18
CA LEU A 28 -19.26 -42.85 -63.05
C LEU A 28 -20.63 -42.37 -63.56
N ARG A 29 -20.57 -41.43 -64.53
CA ARG A 29 -21.39 -41.54 -65.74
C ARG A 29 -20.98 -42.83 -66.47
N LEU A 30 -21.94 -43.68 -66.85
CA LEU A 30 -22.18 -44.15 -68.23
C LEU A 30 -23.24 -45.28 -68.24
N GLU A 31 -24.28 -45.02 -69.03
CA GLU A 31 -25.08 -45.92 -69.86
C GLU A 31 -26.04 -46.99 -69.29
N LYS A 32 -27.33 -46.68 -69.48
CA LYS A 32 -28.40 -47.50 -70.09
C LYS A 32 -28.20 -49.02 -70.10
N PHE A 33 -29.07 -49.76 -69.41
CA PHE A 33 -29.73 -50.94 -69.99
C PHE A 33 -31.07 -51.20 -69.30
N LYS A 34 -32.15 -51.25 -70.10
CA LYS A 34 -33.46 -51.78 -69.73
C LYS A 34 -33.36 -53.31 -69.74
N PHE A 35 -33.97 -54.01 -68.78
CA PHE A 35 -34.89 -55.10 -69.08
C PHE A 35 -35.76 -55.41 -67.85
N ALA A 36 -37.06 -55.44 -68.12
CA ALA A 36 -38.09 -55.84 -67.20
C ALA A 36 -38.17 -57.37 -67.12
N THR A 37 -38.82 -57.83 -66.05
CA THR A 37 -39.48 -59.13 -65.91
C THR A 37 -38.59 -60.38 -66.00
N ALA A 38 -38.15 -60.87 -64.83
CA ALA A 38 -38.54 -62.19 -64.31
C ALA A 38 -37.54 -62.64 -63.25
N ASN A 39 -37.90 -62.48 -61.97
CA ASN A 39 -37.60 -63.49 -60.95
C ASN A 39 -38.36 -63.17 -59.65
N ARG A 40 -39.69 -63.16 -59.75
CA ARG A 40 -40.60 -63.17 -58.58
C ARG A 40 -40.33 -64.37 -57.66
N ALA A 41 -39.77 -65.47 -58.18
CA ALA A 41 -39.41 -66.66 -57.41
C ALA A 41 -38.14 -66.48 -56.55
N VAL A 42 -37.17 -65.65 -56.98
CA VAL A 42 -35.97 -65.32 -56.19
C VAL A 42 -36.31 -64.27 -55.11
N LEU A 43 -37.24 -63.35 -55.41
CA LEU A 43 -37.75 -62.40 -54.42
C LEU A 43 -38.54 -63.08 -53.29
N THR A 44 -39.33 -64.13 -53.57
CA THR A 44 -40.05 -64.87 -52.52
C THR A 44 -39.12 -65.70 -51.64
N ALA A 45 -38.02 -66.23 -52.17
CA ALA A 45 -37.00 -66.92 -51.37
C ALA A 45 -36.19 -65.95 -50.48
N LEU A 46 -35.91 -64.73 -50.96
CA LEU A 46 -35.29 -63.66 -50.17
C LEU A 46 -36.25 -63.06 -49.11
N LEU A 47 -37.55 -63.01 -49.39
CA LEU A 47 -38.56 -62.55 -48.43
C LEU A 47 -38.78 -63.55 -47.28
N ILE A 48 -38.65 -64.86 -47.52
CA ILE A 48 -38.74 -65.88 -46.45
C ILE A 48 -37.46 -65.90 -45.58
N LEU A 49 -36.32 -65.45 -46.11
CA LEU A 49 -35.10 -65.17 -45.33
C LEU A 49 -35.15 -63.83 -44.56
N MET A 50 -36.10 -62.94 -44.88
CA MET A 50 -36.38 -61.71 -44.14
C MET A 50 -37.50 -61.85 -43.09
N THR A 51 -38.17 -63.00 -43.01
CA THR A 51 -39.26 -63.25 -42.04
C THR A 51 -38.90 -64.28 -40.95
N LEU A 52 -37.64 -64.70 -40.85
CA LEU A 52 -37.12 -65.21 -39.59
C LEU A 52 -36.89 -64.01 -38.67
N PRO A 53 -37.66 -63.84 -37.58
CA PRO A 53 -37.29 -62.89 -36.56
C PRO A 53 -35.95 -63.38 -35.99
N VAL A 54 -34.88 -62.73 -36.43
CA VAL A 54 -33.66 -62.68 -35.65
C VAL A 54 -34.05 -61.97 -34.35
N LEU A 55 -34.40 -62.78 -33.36
CA LEU A 55 -34.30 -62.49 -31.94
C LEU A 55 -32.89 -61.97 -31.67
N LEU A 56 -32.68 -60.67 -31.82
CA LEU A 56 -31.50 -59.96 -31.35
C LEU A 56 -31.97 -58.66 -30.69
N PHE A 57 -32.06 -58.72 -29.37
CA PHE A 57 -31.93 -57.65 -28.39
C PHE A 57 -32.58 -56.30 -28.73
N SER A 58 -33.88 -56.14 -28.46
CA SER A 58 -34.37 -54.83 -28.07
C SER A 58 -33.91 -54.56 -26.64
N GLN A 59 -32.89 -53.72 -26.44
CA GLN A 59 -32.84 -52.98 -25.18
C GLN A 59 -34.09 -52.11 -25.17
N GLY A 60 -35.07 -52.45 -24.33
CA GLY A 60 -36.30 -51.67 -24.23
C GLY A 60 -35.97 -50.21 -23.95
N GLU A 61 -36.59 -49.29 -24.67
CA GLU A 61 -36.54 -47.87 -24.31
C GLU A 61 -37.51 -47.63 -23.13
N ILE A 62 -37.20 -46.63 -22.29
CA ILE A 62 -38.13 -46.19 -21.24
C ILE A 62 -39.46 -45.80 -21.88
N LYS A 63 -40.58 -46.24 -21.29
CA LYS A 63 -41.92 -45.97 -21.83
C LYS A 63 -42.15 -44.47 -22.03
N GLY A 64 -42.78 -44.13 -23.16
CA GLY A 64 -42.99 -42.73 -23.58
C GLY A 64 -43.71 -41.85 -22.56
N GLU A 65 -44.59 -42.44 -21.75
CA GLU A 65 -45.32 -41.78 -20.65
C GLU A 65 -44.35 -41.26 -19.57
N ILE A 66 -43.37 -42.09 -19.18
CA ILE A 66 -42.33 -41.74 -18.21
C ILE A 66 -41.44 -40.66 -18.79
N SER A 67 -41.03 -40.80 -20.05
CA SER A 67 -40.21 -39.79 -20.74
C SER A 67 -40.94 -38.44 -20.81
N THR A 68 -42.25 -38.44 -21.05
CA THR A 68 -43.06 -37.21 -21.09
C THR A 68 -43.13 -36.53 -19.71
N ALA A 69 -43.34 -37.30 -18.65
CA ALA A 69 -43.35 -36.77 -17.27
C ALA A 69 -41.97 -36.20 -16.85
N LEU A 70 -40.88 -36.86 -17.24
CA LEU A 70 -39.53 -36.34 -17.02
C LEU A 70 -39.28 -35.04 -17.77
N ASN A 71 -39.69 -34.97 -19.04
CA ASN A 71 -39.51 -33.79 -19.87
C ASN A 71 -40.37 -32.59 -19.41
N SER A 72 -41.50 -32.82 -18.75
CA SER A 72 -42.32 -31.76 -18.14
C SER A 72 -41.82 -31.34 -16.75
N GLY A 73 -40.83 -32.04 -16.18
CA GLY A 73 -40.34 -31.82 -14.82
C GLY A 73 -41.28 -32.36 -13.73
N ASP A 74 -42.30 -33.13 -14.10
CA ASP A 74 -43.23 -33.76 -13.15
C ASP A 74 -42.61 -35.03 -12.56
N THR A 75 -41.70 -34.80 -11.60
CA THR A 75 -40.95 -35.88 -10.94
C THR A 75 -41.84 -36.81 -10.11
N THR A 76 -42.97 -36.33 -9.58
CA THR A 76 -43.92 -37.16 -8.81
C THR A 76 -44.57 -38.19 -9.71
N THR A 77 -45.17 -37.74 -10.82
CA THR A 77 -45.79 -38.65 -11.79
C THR A 77 -44.75 -39.58 -12.42
N ALA A 78 -43.54 -39.09 -12.69
CA ALA A 78 -42.46 -39.93 -13.21
C ALA A 78 -42.08 -41.06 -12.24
N ILE A 79 -41.96 -40.78 -10.94
CA ILE A 79 -41.67 -41.79 -9.91
C ILE A 79 -42.80 -42.83 -9.86
N ASP A 80 -44.07 -42.41 -9.84
CA ASP A 80 -45.21 -43.33 -9.76
C ASP A 80 -45.27 -44.27 -10.98
N LEU A 81 -45.06 -43.72 -12.19
CA LEU A 81 -45.00 -44.49 -13.42
C LEU A 81 -43.80 -45.46 -13.43
N LEU A 82 -42.62 -45.03 -12.99
CA LEU A 82 -41.42 -45.86 -12.87
C LEU A 82 -41.64 -47.01 -11.87
N GLN A 83 -42.23 -46.75 -10.70
CA GLN A 83 -42.52 -47.79 -9.72
C GLN A 83 -43.56 -48.80 -10.23
N LYS A 84 -44.58 -48.34 -10.95
CA LYS A 84 -45.54 -49.23 -11.61
C LYS A 84 -44.86 -50.08 -12.67
N ASP A 85 -43.96 -49.49 -13.46
CA ASP A 85 -43.24 -50.20 -14.51
C ASP A 85 -42.24 -51.22 -13.95
N ILE A 86 -41.56 -50.89 -12.86
CA ILE A 86 -40.70 -51.83 -12.10
C ILE A 86 -41.51 -53.02 -11.54
N LYS A 87 -42.76 -52.81 -11.12
CA LYS A 87 -43.63 -53.93 -10.69
C LYS A 87 -43.98 -54.87 -11.85
N LEU A 88 -44.06 -54.35 -13.07
CA LEU A 88 -44.37 -55.12 -14.27
C LEU A 88 -43.13 -55.83 -14.83
N ASP A 89 -41.98 -55.16 -14.84
CA ASP A 89 -40.69 -55.71 -15.22
C ASP A 89 -39.59 -55.31 -14.23
N PRO A 90 -39.37 -56.14 -13.18
CA PRO A 90 -38.32 -55.89 -12.19
C PRO A 90 -36.89 -56.07 -12.72
N SER A 91 -36.71 -56.56 -13.95
CA SER A 91 -35.38 -56.82 -14.53
C SER A 91 -34.83 -55.65 -15.34
N PHE A 92 -35.68 -54.68 -15.67
CA PHE A 92 -35.32 -53.55 -16.51
C PHE A 92 -34.51 -52.49 -15.75
N SER A 93 -33.17 -52.60 -15.83
CA SER A 93 -32.21 -51.78 -15.08
C SER A 93 -32.33 -50.27 -15.29
N ALA A 94 -32.80 -49.83 -16.45
CA ALA A 94 -32.91 -48.40 -16.79
C ALA A 94 -33.95 -47.66 -15.92
N ASN A 95 -35.03 -48.33 -15.49
CA ASN A 95 -36.02 -47.70 -14.62
C ASN A 95 -35.44 -47.35 -13.24
N TYR A 96 -34.64 -48.26 -12.67
CA TYR A 96 -33.94 -48.00 -11.41
C TYR A 96 -32.91 -46.86 -11.57
N TYR A 97 -32.17 -46.84 -12.67
CA TYR A 97 -31.22 -45.75 -12.95
C TYR A 97 -31.91 -44.38 -13.01
N VAL A 98 -33.04 -44.29 -13.70
CA VAL A 98 -33.80 -43.03 -13.80
C VAL A 98 -34.42 -42.63 -12.46
N LEU A 99 -34.93 -43.58 -11.66
CA LEU A 99 -35.34 -43.27 -10.29
C LEU A 99 -34.17 -42.71 -9.47
N GLY A 100 -32.98 -43.30 -9.60
CA GLY A 100 -31.76 -42.78 -8.98
C GLY A 100 -31.47 -41.34 -9.37
N GLN A 101 -31.58 -40.99 -10.66
CA GLN A 101 -31.38 -39.62 -11.15
C GLN A 101 -32.41 -38.64 -10.56
N ILE A 102 -33.67 -39.05 -10.44
CA ILE A 102 -34.70 -38.22 -9.83
C ILE A 102 -34.38 -37.98 -8.35
N TYR A 103 -34.03 -39.03 -7.59
CA TYR A 103 -33.68 -38.90 -6.17
C TYR A 103 -32.41 -38.07 -5.96
N GLU A 104 -31.39 -38.25 -6.80
CA GLU A 104 -30.17 -37.44 -6.77
C GLU A 104 -30.48 -35.96 -6.97
N ASN A 105 -31.31 -35.63 -7.97
CA ASN A 105 -31.75 -34.25 -8.22
C ASN A 105 -32.62 -33.67 -7.10
N GLN A 106 -33.28 -34.52 -6.30
CA GLN A 106 -34.00 -34.12 -5.09
C GLN A 106 -33.08 -34.01 -3.85
N GLY A 107 -31.79 -34.31 -3.96
CA GLY A 107 -30.84 -34.34 -2.85
C GLY A 107 -30.95 -35.55 -1.94
N LYS A 108 -31.77 -36.54 -2.31
CA LYS A 108 -31.99 -37.79 -1.58
C LYS A 108 -30.90 -38.81 -1.95
N LEU A 109 -29.69 -38.54 -1.47
CA LEU A 109 -28.49 -39.26 -1.91
C LEU A 109 -28.52 -40.75 -1.55
N LYS A 110 -29.07 -41.12 -0.39
CA LYS A 110 -29.19 -42.53 0.02
C LYS A 110 -30.15 -43.30 -0.87
N GLU A 111 -31.33 -42.72 -1.12
CA GLU A 111 -32.30 -43.32 -2.03
C GLU A 111 -31.74 -43.42 -3.45
N ALA A 112 -30.99 -42.42 -3.91
CA ALA A 112 -30.31 -42.47 -5.19
C ALA A 112 -29.26 -43.60 -5.25
N GLU A 113 -28.43 -43.74 -4.22
CA GLU A 113 -27.44 -44.82 -4.09
C GLU A 113 -28.12 -46.20 -4.18
N GLU A 114 -29.20 -46.41 -3.42
CA GLU A 114 -29.96 -47.66 -3.44
C GLU A 114 -30.51 -47.98 -4.84
N GLN A 115 -31.09 -46.99 -5.53
CA GLN A 115 -31.62 -47.20 -6.87
C GLN A 115 -30.52 -47.44 -7.91
N TYR A 116 -29.37 -46.77 -7.82
CA TYR A 116 -28.23 -47.04 -8.71
C TYR A 116 -27.59 -48.41 -8.47
N GLN A 117 -27.49 -48.84 -7.21
CA GLN A 117 -27.06 -50.19 -6.88
C GLN A 117 -28.03 -51.23 -7.46
N LEU A 118 -29.33 -51.05 -7.26
CA LEU A 118 -30.36 -51.93 -7.84
C LEU A 118 -30.26 -51.97 -9.38
N SER A 119 -30.04 -50.84 -10.03
CA SER A 119 -29.84 -50.78 -11.48
C SER A 119 -28.70 -51.68 -11.94
N TYR A 120 -27.55 -51.61 -11.27
CA TYR A 120 -26.39 -52.44 -11.60
C TYR A 120 -26.59 -53.91 -11.22
N ASP A 121 -27.29 -54.20 -10.13
CA ASP A 121 -27.60 -55.56 -9.69
C ASP A 121 -28.54 -56.27 -10.67
N LYS A 122 -29.52 -55.56 -11.24
CA LYS A 122 -30.43 -56.12 -12.25
C LYS A 122 -29.74 -56.41 -13.58
N ASN A 123 -28.75 -55.61 -13.95
CA ASN A 123 -27.96 -55.82 -15.15
C ASN A 123 -26.51 -55.42 -14.92
N SER A 124 -25.65 -56.40 -14.63
CA SER A 124 -24.22 -56.14 -14.36
C SER A 124 -23.40 -55.64 -15.55
N ARG A 125 -24.04 -55.43 -16.72
CA ARG A 125 -23.48 -54.76 -17.90
C ARG A 125 -24.02 -53.34 -18.11
N PHE A 126 -24.93 -52.86 -17.25
CA PHE A 126 -25.45 -51.50 -17.27
C PHE A 126 -24.51 -50.57 -16.49
N TYR A 127 -23.40 -50.20 -17.13
CA TYR A 127 -22.30 -49.51 -16.47
C TYR A 127 -22.59 -48.05 -16.15
N GLU A 128 -23.60 -47.44 -16.78
CA GLU A 128 -24.13 -46.13 -16.43
C GLU A 128 -24.63 -46.10 -14.98
N GLY A 129 -25.30 -47.17 -14.54
CA GLY A 129 -25.71 -47.35 -13.14
C GLY A 129 -24.53 -47.46 -12.18
N LEU A 130 -23.51 -48.26 -12.54
CA LEU A 130 -22.28 -48.39 -11.73
C LEU A 130 -21.50 -47.07 -11.63
N TYR A 131 -21.43 -46.30 -12.71
CA TYR A 131 -20.77 -45.00 -12.73
C TYR A 131 -21.51 -43.98 -11.86
N ALA A 132 -22.84 -43.89 -12.00
CA ALA A 132 -23.66 -42.98 -11.20
C ALA A 132 -23.65 -43.34 -9.71
N LEU A 133 -23.65 -44.64 -9.38
CA LEU A 133 -23.45 -45.14 -8.02
C LEU A 133 -22.15 -44.60 -7.41
N GLY A 134 -21.03 -44.72 -8.13
CA GLY A 134 -19.75 -44.20 -7.67
C GLY A 134 -19.74 -42.68 -7.46
N LEU A 135 -20.41 -41.92 -8.34
CA LEU A 135 -20.51 -40.46 -8.19
C LEU A 135 -21.35 -40.05 -6.97
N VAL A 136 -22.50 -40.69 -6.74
CA VAL A 136 -23.33 -40.45 -5.55
C VAL A 136 -22.57 -40.81 -4.28
N GLN A 137 -21.85 -41.92 -4.26
CA GLN A 137 -21.01 -42.31 -3.13
C GLN A 137 -19.93 -41.27 -2.81
N LEU A 138 -19.33 -40.64 -3.82
CA LEU A 138 -18.44 -39.49 -3.58
C LEU A 138 -19.15 -38.31 -2.93
N LYS A 139 -20.38 -37.99 -3.36
CA LYS A 139 -21.19 -36.92 -2.76
C LYS A 139 -21.55 -37.22 -1.29
N GLU A 140 -21.75 -38.49 -0.95
CA GLU A 140 -21.96 -38.94 0.44
C GLU A 140 -20.67 -39.05 1.27
N GLY A 141 -19.50 -38.90 0.66
CA GLY A 141 -18.19 -39.06 1.33
C GLY A 141 -17.69 -40.50 1.43
N LYS A 142 -18.38 -41.48 0.82
CA LYS A 142 -18.03 -42.90 0.71
C LYS A 142 -16.96 -43.14 -0.37
N LYS A 143 -15.77 -42.58 -0.13
CA LYS A 143 -14.69 -42.50 -1.13
C LYS A 143 -14.15 -43.89 -1.51
N ASP A 144 -14.09 -44.82 -0.57
CA ASP A 144 -13.53 -46.17 -0.76
C ASP A 144 -14.44 -47.03 -1.64
N GLU A 145 -15.74 -46.99 -1.37
CA GLU A 145 -16.79 -47.65 -2.16
C GLU A 145 -16.82 -47.10 -3.58
N ALA A 146 -16.80 -45.77 -3.74
CA ALA A 146 -16.72 -45.14 -5.06
C ALA A 146 -15.49 -45.59 -5.85
N THR A 147 -14.32 -45.64 -5.19
CA THR A 147 -13.06 -46.09 -5.82
C THR A 147 -13.15 -47.55 -6.27
N LYS A 148 -13.77 -48.42 -5.47
CA LYS A 148 -14.00 -49.82 -5.82
C LYS A 148 -14.89 -49.93 -7.06
N ASN A 149 -16.01 -49.21 -7.08
CA ASN A 149 -16.94 -49.17 -8.21
C ASN A 149 -16.29 -48.63 -9.48
N PHE A 150 -15.50 -47.56 -9.37
CA PHE A 150 -14.76 -47.03 -10.51
C PHE A 150 -13.68 -47.99 -11.01
N SER A 151 -12.96 -48.66 -10.10
CA SER A 151 -11.96 -49.67 -10.48
C SER A 151 -12.58 -50.85 -11.21
N GLU A 152 -13.79 -51.26 -10.80
CA GLU A 152 -14.54 -52.30 -11.47
C GLU A 152 -14.98 -51.87 -12.87
N GLY A 153 -15.51 -50.65 -13.01
CA GLY A 153 -15.86 -50.07 -14.30
C GLY A 153 -14.67 -49.97 -15.26
N ILE A 154 -13.49 -49.54 -14.80
CA ILE A 154 -12.25 -49.50 -15.61
C ILE A 154 -11.90 -50.87 -16.20
N LYS A 155 -12.16 -51.96 -15.46
CA LYS A 155 -11.87 -53.33 -15.90
C LYS A 155 -12.93 -53.89 -16.85
N LYS A 156 -14.21 -53.59 -16.60
CA LYS A 156 -15.35 -54.26 -17.26
C LYS A 156 -16.02 -53.44 -18.36
N ALA A 157 -16.09 -52.12 -18.22
CA ALA A 157 -16.83 -51.22 -19.09
C ALA A 157 -15.93 -50.61 -20.18
N LYS A 158 -15.59 -51.39 -21.21
CA LYS A 158 -14.65 -50.95 -22.27
C LYS A 158 -15.05 -49.61 -22.91
N ASP A 159 -16.33 -49.42 -23.19
CA ASP A 159 -16.85 -48.23 -23.90
C ASP A 159 -17.00 -47.01 -22.98
N MET A 160 -17.06 -47.21 -21.66
CA MET A 160 -17.15 -46.13 -20.66
C MET A 160 -15.85 -45.94 -19.88
N LYS A 161 -14.76 -46.59 -20.31
CA LYS A 161 -13.51 -46.64 -19.55
C LYS A 161 -12.94 -45.25 -19.25
N ALA A 162 -13.07 -44.30 -20.18
CA ALA A 162 -12.68 -42.90 -19.98
C ALA A 162 -13.45 -42.24 -18.83
N ALA A 163 -14.78 -42.40 -18.79
CA ALA A 163 -15.63 -41.86 -17.72
C ALA A 163 -15.25 -42.45 -16.36
N PHE A 164 -14.99 -43.76 -16.29
CA PHE A 164 -14.55 -44.39 -15.05
C PHE A 164 -13.17 -43.94 -14.57
N TYR A 165 -12.22 -43.67 -15.47
CA TYR A 165 -10.96 -43.03 -15.09
C TYR A 165 -11.17 -41.61 -14.57
N ASN A 166 -12.08 -40.84 -15.17
CA ASN A 166 -12.44 -39.51 -14.67
C ASN A 166 -13.07 -39.57 -13.27
N GLY A 167 -14.02 -40.48 -13.04
CA GLY A 167 -14.60 -40.72 -11.72
C GLY A 167 -13.56 -41.13 -10.68
N MET A 168 -12.60 -41.98 -11.06
CA MET A 168 -11.44 -42.31 -10.22
C MET A 168 -10.60 -41.07 -9.87
N GLY A 169 -10.42 -40.16 -10.83
CA GLY A 169 -9.75 -38.88 -10.64
C GLY A 169 -10.43 -38.01 -9.60
N LEU A 170 -11.75 -37.83 -9.71
CA LEU A 170 -12.56 -37.11 -8.73
C LEU A 170 -12.45 -37.76 -7.33
N ALA A 171 -12.46 -39.09 -7.26
CA ALA A 171 -12.26 -39.81 -5.99
C ALA A 171 -10.89 -39.50 -5.37
N TYR A 172 -9.82 -39.42 -6.17
CA TYR A 172 -8.49 -39.04 -5.69
C TYR A 172 -8.40 -37.56 -5.28
N ILE A 173 -9.01 -36.63 -6.03
CA ILE A 173 -9.10 -35.20 -5.65
C ILE A 173 -9.78 -35.07 -4.28
N SER A 174 -10.89 -35.78 -4.06
CA SER A 174 -11.61 -35.74 -2.78
C SER A 174 -10.78 -36.25 -1.60
N ARG A 175 -9.73 -37.05 -1.86
CA ARG A 175 -8.75 -37.54 -0.87
C ARG A 175 -7.47 -36.71 -0.81
N ALA A 176 -7.41 -35.57 -1.51
CA ALA A 176 -6.22 -34.75 -1.67
C ALA A 176 -4.99 -35.51 -2.26
N LYS A 177 -5.23 -36.59 -3.02
CA LYS A 177 -4.19 -37.36 -3.73
C LYS A 177 -4.05 -36.85 -5.17
N TYR A 178 -3.60 -35.60 -5.30
CA TYR A 178 -3.67 -34.86 -6.56
C TYR A 178 -2.75 -35.42 -7.66
N ASP A 179 -1.62 -36.01 -7.30
CA ASP A 179 -0.69 -36.71 -8.21
C ASP A 179 -1.38 -37.92 -8.87
N SER A 180 -2.05 -38.73 -8.06
CA SER A 180 -2.77 -39.92 -8.50
C SER A 180 -3.99 -39.54 -9.31
N ALA A 181 -4.68 -38.45 -8.93
CA ALA A 181 -5.77 -37.87 -9.70
C ALA A 181 -5.32 -37.44 -11.09
N ALA A 182 -4.25 -36.66 -11.20
CA ALA A 182 -3.73 -36.17 -12.47
C ALA A 182 -3.38 -37.33 -13.42
N ASN A 183 -2.77 -38.40 -12.90
CA ASN A 183 -2.42 -39.58 -13.68
C ASN A 183 -3.66 -40.27 -14.29
N VAL A 184 -4.70 -40.55 -13.49
CA VAL A 184 -5.89 -41.22 -14.00
C VAL A 184 -6.76 -40.30 -14.88
N LEU A 185 -6.80 -39.00 -14.59
CA LEU A 185 -7.48 -38.02 -15.42
C LEU A 185 -6.83 -37.87 -16.79
N TYR A 186 -5.49 -37.92 -16.84
CA TYR A 186 -4.76 -37.97 -18.10
C TYR A 186 -5.13 -39.24 -18.90
N GLN A 187 -5.29 -40.40 -18.25
CA GLN A 187 -5.78 -41.62 -18.93
C GLN A 187 -7.20 -41.44 -19.49
N ALA A 188 -8.08 -40.71 -18.80
CA ALA A 188 -9.41 -40.40 -19.31
C ALA A 188 -9.34 -39.59 -20.62
N ILE A 189 -8.49 -38.56 -20.65
CA ILE A 189 -8.28 -37.69 -21.83
C ILE A 189 -7.64 -38.47 -22.99
N VAL A 190 -6.69 -39.36 -22.72
CA VAL A 190 -6.07 -40.21 -23.76
C VAL A 190 -7.11 -41.11 -24.44
N LEU A 191 -8.11 -41.58 -23.69
CA LEU A 191 -9.17 -42.43 -24.23
C LEU A 191 -10.29 -41.64 -24.92
N ASP A 192 -10.64 -40.48 -24.39
CA ASP A 192 -11.63 -39.58 -24.98
C ASP A 192 -11.28 -38.13 -24.66
N SER A 193 -10.70 -37.45 -25.64
CA SER A 193 -10.27 -36.05 -25.52
C SER A 193 -11.39 -35.04 -25.85
N THR A 194 -12.64 -35.49 -26.03
CA THR A 194 -13.73 -34.62 -26.50
C THR A 194 -14.58 -34.04 -25.35
N LYS A 195 -14.28 -34.42 -24.11
CA LYS A 195 -15.03 -34.02 -22.91
C LYS A 195 -14.33 -32.89 -22.18
N ALA A 196 -15.00 -31.74 -22.09
CA ALA A 196 -14.52 -30.58 -21.33
C ALA A 196 -14.25 -30.94 -19.86
N ASP A 197 -15.14 -31.69 -19.23
CA ASP A 197 -15.05 -32.09 -17.81
C ASP A 197 -13.72 -32.79 -17.46
N TYR A 198 -13.16 -33.58 -18.37
CA TYR A 198 -11.91 -34.28 -18.10
C TYR A 198 -10.73 -33.32 -18.04
N HIS A 199 -10.74 -32.30 -18.91
CA HIS A 199 -9.77 -31.21 -18.89
C HIS A 199 -9.96 -30.32 -17.66
N ILE A 200 -11.20 -30.02 -17.25
CA ILE A 200 -11.49 -29.26 -16.03
C ILE A 200 -10.91 -29.99 -14.81
N ASN A 201 -11.24 -31.27 -14.64
CA ASN A 201 -10.79 -32.06 -13.50
C ASN A 201 -9.27 -32.24 -13.49
N LEU A 202 -8.63 -32.43 -14.65
CA LEU A 202 -7.16 -32.46 -14.74
C LEU A 202 -6.55 -31.11 -14.39
N GLY A 203 -7.18 -30.01 -14.81
CA GLY A 203 -6.83 -28.65 -14.42
C GLY A 203 -6.88 -28.47 -12.90
N ASP A 204 -7.97 -28.88 -12.27
CA ASP A 204 -8.17 -28.82 -10.81
C ASP A 204 -7.08 -29.62 -10.07
N ALA A 205 -6.80 -30.85 -10.51
CA ALA A 205 -5.74 -31.67 -9.93
C ALA A 205 -4.37 -30.99 -10.02
N ASN A 206 -4.03 -30.40 -11.19
CA ASN A 206 -2.78 -29.68 -11.38
C ASN A 206 -2.73 -28.35 -10.59
N TYR A 207 -3.87 -27.67 -10.42
CA TYR A 207 -3.97 -26.48 -9.59
C TYR A 207 -3.62 -26.80 -8.13
N TYR A 208 -4.18 -27.87 -7.57
CA TYR A 208 -3.85 -28.31 -6.20
C TYR A 208 -2.41 -28.85 -6.07
N LEU A 209 -1.83 -29.42 -7.14
CA LEU A 209 -0.40 -29.74 -7.22
C LEU A 209 0.50 -28.51 -7.33
N LYS A 210 -0.08 -27.31 -7.51
CA LYS A 210 0.63 -26.04 -7.78
C LYS A 210 1.36 -26.01 -9.12
N PHE A 211 0.99 -26.89 -10.06
CA PHE A 211 1.41 -26.83 -11.45
C PHE A 211 0.48 -25.91 -12.24
N TYR A 212 0.43 -24.65 -11.82
CA TYR A 212 -0.52 -23.65 -12.34
C TYR A 212 -0.47 -23.46 -13.87
N PRO A 213 0.69 -23.47 -14.56
CA PRO A 213 0.73 -23.38 -16.03
C PRO A 213 0.02 -24.54 -16.73
N ILE A 214 0.10 -25.75 -16.16
CA ILE A 214 -0.62 -26.92 -16.69
C ILE A 214 -2.10 -26.74 -16.44
N ALA A 215 -2.49 -26.32 -15.23
CA ALA A 215 -3.89 -26.05 -14.90
C ALA A 215 -4.53 -25.04 -15.86
N VAL A 216 -3.85 -23.92 -16.12
CA VAL A 216 -4.26 -22.90 -17.10
C VAL A 216 -4.48 -23.54 -18.47
N SER A 217 -3.52 -24.31 -18.97
CA SER A 217 -3.63 -24.95 -20.28
C SER A 217 -4.81 -25.91 -20.38
N GLU A 218 -5.07 -26.69 -19.32
CA GLU A 218 -6.21 -27.61 -19.30
C GLU A 218 -7.56 -26.88 -19.21
N TYR A 219 -7.67 -25.80 -18.42
CA TYR A 219 -8.88 -24.99 -18.41
C TYR A 219 -9.14 -24.29 -19.75
N GLU A 220 -8.11 -23.81 -20.44
CA GLU A 220 -8.24 -23.24 -21.79
C GLU A 220 -8.74 -24.28 -22.81
N LYS A 221 -8.24 -25.52 -22.73
CA LYS A 221 -8.75 -26.63 -23.55
C LYS A 221 -10.21 -26.93 -23.25
N ALA A 222 -10.59 -26.96 -21.96
CA ALA A 222 -11.98 -27.15 -21.57
C ALA A 222 -12.89 -26.04 -22.13
N LEU A 223 -12.47 -24.77 -22.03
CA LEU A 223 -13.21 -23.63 -22.55
C LEU A 223 -13.31 -23.61 -24.07
N ALA A 224 -12.31 -24.16 -24.79
CA ALA A 224 -12.40 -24.32 -26.24
C ALA A 224 -13.48 -25.33 -26.66
N MET A 225 -13.86 -26.26 -25.77
CA MET A 225 -14.92 -27.24 -25.99
C MET A 225 -16.29 -26.73 -25.51
N ASP A 226 -16.32 -26.09 -24.32
CA ASP A 226 -17.50 -25.45 -23.75
C ASP A 226 -17.17 -24.07 -23.17
N THR A 227 -17.51 -23.02 -23.93
CA THR A 227 -17.30 -21.61 -23.54
C THR A 227 -18.35 -21.10 -22.53
N GLY A 228 -19.37 -21.91 -22.22
CA GLY A 228 -20.50 -21.53 -21.39
C GLY A 228 -20.18 -21.50 -19.91
N SER A 229 -19.24 -22.32 -19.44
CA SER A 229 -19.02 -22.54 -18.01
C SER A 229 -18.38 -21.34 -17.30
N THR A 230 -19.16 -20.66 -16.46
CA THR A 230 -18.68 -19.58 -15.57
C THR A 230 -17.69 -20.10 -14.53
N GLU A 231 -17.89 -21.33 -14.04
CA GLU A 231 -17.03 -21.98 -13.05
C GLU A 231 -15.59 -22.16 -13.56
N VAL A 232 -15.43 -22.57 -14.82
CA VAL A 232 -14.09 -22.77 -15.42
C VAL A 232 -13.35 -21.44 -15.57
N TYR A 233 -14.03 -20.35 -15.93
CA TYR A 233 -13.41 -19.02 -15.93
C TYR A 233 -12.94 -18.60 -14.53
N PHE A 234 -13.69 -18.98 -13.49
CA PHE A 234 -13.30 -18.71 -12.11
C PHE A 234 -12.06 -19.53 -11.70
N HIS A 235 -12.00 -20.83 -12.03
CA HIS A 235 -10.83 -21.68 -11.75
C HIS A 235 -9.59 -21.18 -12.51
N LEU A 236 -9.76 -20.77 -13.76
CA LEU A 236 -8.70 -20.18 -14.57
C LEU A 236 -8.20 -18.85 -13.97
N ALA A 237 -9.09 -18.01 -13.46
CA ALA A 237 -8.72 -16.78 -12.77
C ALA A 237 -7.88 -17.05 -11.51
N GLU A 238 -8.26 -18.05 -10.70
CA GLU A 238 -7.49 -18.45 -9.51
C GLU A 238 -6.11 -19.01 -9.89
N ALA A 239 -6.01 -19.81 -10.97
CA ALA A 239 -4.72 -20.31 -11.45
C ALA A 239 -3.80 -19.18 -11.93
N CYS A 240 -4.33 -18.21 -12.68
CA CYS A 240 -3.58 -17.03 -13.11
C CYS A 240 -3.15 -16.15 -11.92
N LEU A 241 -3.99 -16.01 -10.90
CA LEU A 241 -3.65 -15.30 -9.67
C LEU A 241 -2.46 -15.94 -8.95
N GLU A 242 -2.43 -17.27 -8.85
CA GLU A 242 -1.32 -17.99 -8.23
C GLU A 242 -0.01 -17.87 -9.02
N MET A 243 -0.11 -17.70 -10.34
CA MET A 243 1.02 -17.34 -11.21
C MET A 243 1.42 -15.86 -11.12
N LYS A 244 0.69 -15.05 -10.34
CA LYS A 244 0.80 -13.58 -10.28
C LYS A 244 0.56 -12.89 -11.63
N ASP A 245 -0.09 -13.57 -12.57
CA ASP A 245 -0.60 -12.96 -13.80
C ASP A 245 -1.94 -12.29 -13.50
N TYR A 246 -1.85 -11.10 -12.90
CA TYR A 246 -3.02 -10.33 -12.50
C TYR A 246 -3.88 -9.90 -13.70
N ASN A 247 -3.27 -9.71 -14.87
CA ASN A 247 -4.00 -9.32 -16.08
C ASN A 247 -4.88 -10.48 -16.56
N CYS A 248 -4.33 -11.69 -16.65
CA CYS A 248 -5.12 -12.88 -16.95
C CYS A 248 -6.24 -13.06 -15.91
N ALA A 249 -5.91 -13.01 -14.62
CA ALA A 249 -6.88 -13.25 -13.55
C ALA A 249 -8.07 -12.28 -13.62
N LEU A 250 -7.80 -10.98 -13.80
CA LEU A 250 -8.83 -9.95 -13.92
C LEU A 250 -9.67 -10.09 -15.18
N GLU A 251 -9.06 -10.41 -16.33
CA GLU A 251 -9.79 -10.62 -17.57
C GLU A 251 -10.81 -11.76 -17.44
N LYS A 252 -10.39 -12.90 -16.86
CA LYS A 252 -11.27 -14.06 -16.69
C LYS A 252 -12.35 -13.81 -15.64
N LEU A 253 -12.01 -13.14 -14.54
CA LEU A 253 -12.99 -12.80 -13.52
C LEU A 253 -14.02 -11.76 -13.99
N LYS A 254 -13.64 -10.85 -14.91
CA LYS A 254 -14.59 -9.94 -15.57
C LYS A 254 -15.66 -10.69 -16.36
N ILE A 255 -15.29 -11.81 -17.00
CA ILE A 255 -16.26 -12.68 -17.69
C ILE A 255 -17.23 -13.29 -16.67
N VAL A 256 -16.71 -13.77 -15.53
CA VAL A 256 -17.54 -14.33 -14.44
C VAL A 256 -18.56 -13.30 -13.97
N LEU A 257 -18.11 -12.09 -13.64
CA LEU A 257 -18.95 -11.00 -13.14
C LEU A 257 -19.93 -10.45 -14.18
N THR A 258 -19.63 -10.60 -15.47
CA THR A 258 -20.54 -10.22 -16.56
C THR A 258 -21.68 -11.24 -16.72
N LYS A 259 -21.40 -12.53 -16.51
CA LYS A 259 -22.41 -13.60 -16.56
C LYS A 259 -23.28 -13.63 -15.30
N ASP A 260 -22.67 -13.42 -14.12
CA ASP A 260 -23.37 -13.33 -12.84
C ASP A 260 -22.76 -12.22 -11.98
N SER A 261 -23.42 -11.07 -11.94
CA SER A 261 -23.01 -9.92 -11.14
C SER A 261 -23.42 -10.03 -9.66
N THR A 262 -24.20 -11.06 -9.30
CA THR A 262 -24.69 -11.30 -7.93
C THR A 262 -23.81 -12.28 -7.17
N LEU A 263 -22.83 -12.90 -7.83
CA LEU A 263 -21.87 -13.81 -7.21
C LEU A 263 -20.89 -13.05 -6.30
N ALA A 264 -21.25 -12.96 -5.01
CA ALA A 264 -20.46 -12.24 -4.01
C ALA A 264 -19.01 -12.73 -3.91
N THR A 265 -18.79 -14.05 -3.97
CA THR A 265 -17.44 -14.64 -3.90
C THR A 265 -16.54 -14.19 -5.05
N ALA A 266 -17.08 -13.95 -6.25
CA ALA A 266 -16.32 -13.42 -7.37
C ALA A 266 -15.89 -11.96 -7.14
N TRP A 267 -16.74 -11.12 -6.54
CA TRP A 267 -16.38 -9.76 -6.16
C TRP A 267 -15.30 -9.73 -5.07
N LEU A 268 -15.38 -10.63 -4.07
CA LEU A 268 -14.33 -10.78 -3.06
C LEU A 268 -12.99 -11.12 -3.71
N ARG A 269 -12.97 -12.10 -4.65
CA ARG A 269 -11.76 -12.47 -5.38
C ARG A 269 -11.24 -11.33 -6.25
N ALA A 270 -12.12 -10.58 -6.91
CA ALA A 270 -11.73 -9.42 -7.72
C ALA A 270 -11.01 -8.39 -6.86
N GLY A 271 -11.57 -8.07 -5.69
CA GLY A 271 -10.93 -7.19 -4.72
C GLY A 271 -9.53 -7.67 -4.34
N SER A 272 -9.37 -8.94 -3.99
CA SER A 272 -8.05 -9.48 -3.59
C SER A 272 -7.04 -9.48 -4.74
N ILE A 273 -7.47 -9.74 -5.97
CA ILE A 273 -6.61 -9.67 -7.16
C ILE A 273 -6.17 -8.23 -7.41
N TYR A 274 -7.10 -7.27 -7.45
CA TYR A 274 -6.77 -5.85 -7.61
C TYR A 274 -5.83 -5.35 -6.51
N TYR A 275 -6.06 -5.73 -5.26
CA TYR A 275 -5.22 -5.35 -4.13
C TYR A 275 -3.78 -5.88 -4.28
N LYS A 276 -3.61 -7.17 -4.61
CA LYS A 276 -2.29 -7.78 -4.84
C LYS A 276 -1.59 -7.20 -6.08
N ALA A 277 -2.36 -6.92 -7.13
CA ALA A 277 -1.88 -6.28 -8.34
C ALA A 277 -1.40 -4.85 -8.07
N ALA A 278 -2.12 -4.09 -7.24
CA ALA A 278 -1.73 -2.74 -6.82
C ALA A 278 -0.39 -2.74 -6.05
N ARG A 279 -0.20 -3.71 -5.15
CA ARG A 279 1.06 -3.90 -4.41
C ARG A 279 2.24 -4.30 -5.29
N SER A 280 1.96 -4.81 -6.49
CA SER A 280 2.97 -5.27 -7.46
C SER A 280 3.13 -4.29 -8.64
N SER A 281 2.41 -3.17 -8.64
CA SER A 281 2.45 -2.17 -9.71
C SER A 281 3.82 -1.47 -9.77
N ARG A 282 4.22 -1.06 -10.98
CA ARG A 282 5.50 -0.38 -11.19
C ARG A 282 5.42 1.12 -10.94
N THR A 283 4.24 1.70 -11.13
CA THR A 283 4.02 3.14 -10.94
C THR A 283 3.00 3.40 -9.84
N SER A 284 3.12 4.56 -9.20
CA SER A 284 2.18 5.03 -8.18
C SER A 284 0.76 5.13 -8.74
N GLU A 285 0.61 5.59 -9.98
CA GLU A 285 -0.68 5.84 -10.62
C GLU A 285 -1.41 4.52 -10.93
N GLU A 286 -0.69 3.52 -11.42
CA GLU A 286 -1.21 2.17 -11.63
C GLU A 286 -1.63 1.53 -10.28
N ALA A 287 -0.81 1.68 -9.24
CA ALA A 287 -1.16 1.22 -7.90
C ALA A 287 -2.43 1.88 -7.38
N LYS A 288 -2.54 3.21 -7.50
CA LYS A 288 -3.72 3.98 -7.05
C LYS A 288 -4.98 3.52 -7.76
N GLN A 289 -4.94 3.37 -9.09
CA GLN A 289 -6.08 2.89 -9.87
C GLN A 289 -6.54 1.52 -9.38
N ARG A 290 -5.61 0.57 -9.22
CA ARG A 290 -5.94 -0.78 -8.76
C ARG A 290 -6.45 -0.81 -7.32
N TYR A 291 -5.94 0.04 -6.42
CA TYR A 291 -6.54 0.15 -5.08
C TYR A 291 -7.98 0.66 -5.13
N MET A 292 -8.31 1.61 -6.01
CA MET A 292 -9.69 2.05 -6.21
C MET A 292 -10.59 0.92 -6.74
N GLU A 293 -10.10 0.12 -7.69
CA GLU A 293 -10.83 -1.05 -8.21
C GLU A 293 -11.02 -2.13 -7.14
N ALA A 294 -10.01 -2.34 -6.28
CA ALA A 294 -10.10 -3.25 -5.14
C ALA A 294 -11.20 -2.80 -4.17
N ILE A 295 -11.20 -1.52 -3.78
CA ILE A 295 -12.22 -0.93 -2.91
C ILE A 295 -13.61 -1.09 -3.52
N GLY A 296 -13.79 -0.77 -4.82
CA GLY A 296 -15.07 -0.93 -5.50
C GLY A 296 -15.57 -2.38 -5.48
N SER A 297 -14.67 -3.34 -5.68
CA SER A 297 -14.99 -4.76 -5.65
C SER A 297 -15.37 -5.24 -4.25
N TYR A 298 -14.64 -4.82 -3.20
CA TYR A 298 -14.98 -5.16 -1.83
C TYR A 298 -16.30 -4.52 -1.39
N LYS A 299 -16.56 -3.26 -1.74
CA LYS A 299 -17.86 -2.63 -1.48
C LYS A 299 -19.00 -3.43 -2.09
N LYS A 300 -18.87 -3.82 -3.36
CA LYS A 300 -19.89 -4.62 -4.03
C LYS A 300 -20.10 -5.98 -3.35
N TYR A 301 -19.02 -6.63 -2.92
CA TYR A 301 -19.10 -7.86 -2.12
C TYR A 301 -19.85 -7.63 -0.79
N ILE A 302 -19.47 -6.60 -0.04
CA ILE A 302 -20.07 -6.24 1.26
C ILE A 302 -21.57 -5.93 1.11
N ASP A 303 -21.96 -5.22 0.06
CA ASP A 303 -23.36 -4.93 -0.25
C ASP A 303 -24.16 -6.20 -0.51
N LEU A 304 -23.61 -7.15 -1.30
CA LEU A 304 -24.28 -8.41 -1.64
C LEU A 304 -24.50 -9.32 -0.43
N ILE A 305 -23.62 -9.27 0.57
CA ILE A 305 -23.75 -10.06 1.81
C ILE A 305 -24.55 -9.34 2.91
N GLY A 306 -25.02 -8.11 2.63
CA GLY A 306 -25.83 -7.29 3.54
C GLY A 306 -25.05 -6.57 4.63
N GLY A 307 -23.78 -6.21 4.38
CA GLY A 307 -22.97 -5.43 5.34
C GLY A 307 -22.57 -6.17 6.61
N ARG A 308 -22.64 -7.50 6.62
CA ARG A 308 -22.30 -8.32 7.78
C ARG A 308 -20.79 -8.36 7.99
N ALA A 309 -20.36 -8.03 9.20
CA ALA A 309 -18.99 -8.23 9.68
C ALA A 309 -18.91 -9.57 10.42
N ASP A 310 -18.46 -10.61 9.72
CA ASP A 310 -18.28 -11.95 10.26
C ASP A 310 -16.97 -12.55 9.74
N SER A 311 -16.67 -13.80 10.12
CA SER A 311 -15.43 -14.48 9.73
C SER A 311 -15.22 -14.58 8.21
N THR A 312 -16.29 -14.48 7.40
CA THR A 312 -16.20 -14.56 5.94
C THR A 312 -15.86 -13.22 5.28
N SER A 313 -16.27 -12.11 5.90
CA SER A 313 -16.08 -10.76 5.38
C SER A 313 -14.89 -10.00 5.98
N GLY A 314 -14.30 -10.50 7.08
CA GLY A 314 -13.15 -9.87 7.74
C GLY A 314 -11.97 -9.57 6.80
N ARG A 315 -11.68 -10.45 5.84
CA ARG A 315 -10.65 -10.16 4.81
C ARG A 315 -11.03 -8.97 3.94
N ALA A 316 -12.29 -8.86 3.51
CA ALA A 316 -12.72 -7.79 2.63
C ALA A 316 -12.59 -6.43 3.32
N TYR A 317 -13.07 -6.31 4.56
CA TYR A 317 -12.88 -5.10 5.36
C TYR A 317 -11.40 -4.80 5.58
N TYR A 318 -10.59 -5.81 5.92
CA TYR A 318 -9.16 -5.60 6.11
C TYR A 318 -8.45 -5.09 4.85
N GLU A 319 -8.63 -5.76 3.71
CA GLU A 319 -7.97 -5.39 2.46
C GLU A 319 -8.53 -4.07 1.88
N ALA A 320 -9.81 -3.77 2.09
CA ALA A 320 -10.42 -2.46 1.77
C ALA A 320 -9.83 -1.35 2.65
N GLY A 321 -9.79 -1.52 3.97
CA GLY A 321 -9.21 -0.56 4.90
C GLY A 321 -7.72 -0.31 4.63
N MET A 322 -6.97 -1.36 4.26
CA MET A 322 -5.59 -1.23 3.82
C MET A 322 -5.46 -0.46 2.49
N ALA A 323 -6.34 -0.70 1.52
CA ALA A 323 -6.36 0.05 0.26
C ALA A 323 -6.68 1.53 0.51
N TYR A 324 -7.64 1.82 1.38
CA TYR A 324 -7.98 3.16 1.82
C TYR A 324 -6.80 3.86 2.51
N LEU A 325 -6.14 3.19 3.46
CA LEU A 325 -4.95 3.71 4.15
C LEU A 325 -3.84 4.09 3.16
N LEU A 326 -3.61 3.27 2.13
CA LEU A 326 -2.59 3.52 1.11
C LEU A 326 -2.96 4.64 0.13
N LEU A 327 -4.24 4.93 -0.03
CA LEU A 327 -4.75 6.06 -0.82
C LEU A 327 -4.89 7.35 0.00
N GLY A 328 -4.71 7.30 1.32
CA GLY A 328 -4.95 8.43 2.23
C GLY A 328 -6.41 8.62 2.65
N GLY A 329 -7.28 7.64 2.38
CA GLY A 329 -8.66 7.60 2.86
C GLY A 329 -8.73 7.15 4.32
N TYR A 330 -8.26 7.99 5.24
CA TYR A 330 -8.05 7.60 6.63
C TYR A 330 -9.35 7.37 7.41
N VAL A 331 -10.43 8.05 7.06
CA VAL A 331 -11.73 7.90 7.73
C VAL A 331 -12.30 6.51 7.43
N GLU A 332 -12.38 6.14 6.16
CA GLU A 332 -12.89 4.84 5.72
C GLU A 332 -11.98 3.70 6.19
N ALA A 333 -10.66 3.90 6.19
CA ALA A 333 -9.71 2.91 6.72
C ALA A 333 -10.00 2.55 8.19
N LYS A 334 -10.23 3.56 9.04
CA LYS A 334 -10.58 3.34 10.46
C LYS A 334 -11.93 2.62 10.60
N GLU A 335 -12.93 2.99 9.81
CA GLU A 335 -14.25 2.34 9.84
C GLU A 335 -14.12 0.85 9.49
N ASP A 336 -13.38 0.53 8.44
CA ASP A 336 -13.12 -0.84 8.01
C ASP A 336 -12.30 -1.63 9.05
N PHE A 337 -11.24 -1.03 9.63
CA PHE A 337 -10.46 -1.67 10.69
C PHE A 337 -11.27 -1.89 11.97
N ALA A 338 -12.18 -0.98 12.33
CA ALA A 338 -13.10 -1.19 13.45
C ALA A 338 -14.04 -2.38 13.20
N LYS A 339 -14.50 -2.59 11.96
CA LYS A 339 -15.26 -3.81 11.59
C LYS A 339 -14.42 -5.06 11.73
N VAL A 340 -13.16 -5.03 11.29
CA VAL A 340 -12.23 -6.15 11.45
C VAL A 340 -12.04 -6.48 12.93
N LEU A 341 -11.77 -5.48 13.78
CA LEU A 341 -11.56 -5.66 15.22
C LEU A 341 -12.81 -6.09 15.99
N SER A 342 -14.01 -5.95 15.40
CA SER A 342 -15.26 -6.47 15.98
C SER A 342 -15.44 -7.99 15.76
N ILE A 343 -14.67 -8.58 14.85
CA ILE A 343 -14.65 -10.02 14.57
C ILE A 343 -13.63 -10.66 15.52
N PRO A 344 -13.89 -11.85 16.09
CA PRO A 344 -12.96 -12.54 17.01
C PRO A 344 -11.76 -13.17 16.29
N VAL A 345 -11.16 -12.42 15.36
CA VAL A 345 -9.94 -12.75 14.63
C VAL A 345 -9.15 -11.46 14.55
N GLU A 346 -7.93 -11.45 15.08
CA GLU A 346 -7.03 -10.29 15.01
C GLU A 346 -6.04 -10.52 13.87
N PRO A 347 -6.20 -9.87 12.70
CA PRO A 347 -5.21 -9.99 11.63
C PRO A 347 -3.85 -9.50 12.12
N LYS A 348 -2.80 -10.09 11.54
CA LYS A 348 -1.44 -9.72 11.88
C LYS A 348 -1.23 -8.21 11.71
N ASP A 349 -0.71 -7.58 12.77
CA ASP A 349 -0.31 -6.18 12.83
C ASP A 349 -1.46 -5.17 12.64
N ILE A 350 -2.73 -5.58 12.79
CA ILE A 350 -3.91 -4.72 12.59
C ILE A 350 -3.85 -3.41 13.39
N TYR A 351 -3.45 -3.46 14.67
CA TYR A 351 -3.38 -2.28 15.53
C TYR A 351 -2.38 -1.23 15.02
N PHE A 352 -1.31 -1.66 14.34
CA PHE A 352 -0.36 -0.72 13.74
C PHE A 352 -0.98 0.00 12.54
N TYR A 353 -1.72 -0.72 11.69
CA TYR A 353 -2.37 -0.11 10.53
C TYR A 353 -3.53 0.80 10.94
N ASP A 354 -4.26 0.43 12.00
CA ASP A 354 -5.30 1.28 12.58
C ASP A 354 -4.68 2.56 13.18
N ALA A 355 -3.58 2.44 13.94
CA ALA A 355 -2.82 3.59 14.44
C ALA A 355 -2.36 4.52 13.30
N ARG A 356 -1.90 3.97 12.17
CA ARG A 356 -1.53 4.75 10.98
C ARG A 356 -2.72 5.49 10.38
N ALA A 357 -3.92 4.90 10.41
CA ALA A 357 -5.14 5.56 9.94
C ALA A 357 -5.51 6.74 10.85
N PHE A 358 -5.45 6.57 12.18
CA PHE A 358 -5.63 7.69 13.12
C PHE A 358 -4.56 8.78 12.95
N GLN A 359 -3.29 8.39 12.79
CA GLN A 359 -2.19 9.33 12.58
C GLN A 359 -2.39 10.14 11.29
N GLY A 360 -2.75 9.49 10.19
CA GLY A 360 -3.04 10.16 8.91
C GLY A 360 -4.23 11.12 8.99
N ASN A 361 -5.20 10.84 9.87
CA ASN A 361 -6.33 11.72 10.15
C ASN A 361 -6.01 12.83 11.20
N ASN A 362 -4.74 13.00 11.58
CA ASN A 362 -4.27 13.94 12.60
C ASN A 362 -4.83 13.69 14.03
N GLU A 363 -5.27 12.47 14.33
CA GLU A 363 -5.73 12.06 15.66
C GLU A 363 -4.58 11.39 16.43
N PHE A 364 -3.59 12.20 16.84
CA PHE A 364 -2.32 11.70 17.34
C PHE A 364 -2.41 10.94 18.68
N ASP A 365 -3.29 11.35 19.60
CA ASP A 365 -3.51 10.62 20.86
C ASP A 365 -4.08 9.21 20.61
N SER A 366 -5.08 9.10 19.73
CA SER A 366 -5.66 7.83 19.31
C SER A 366 -4.62 6.96 18.59
N ALA A 367 -3.80 7.55 17.73
CA ALA A 367 -2.70 6.84 17.06
C ALA A 367 -1.71 6.25 18.07
N LEU A 368 -1.27 7.02 19.07
CA LEU A 368 -0.39 6.55 20.15
C LEU A 368 -1.03 5.44 20.98
N TYR A 369 -2.33 5.54 21.28
CA TYR A 369 -3.06 4.46 21.93
C TYR A 369 -2.99 3.15 21.14
N PHE A 370 -3.24 3.20 19.82
CA PHE A 370 -3.19 2.01 18.97
C PHE A 370 -1.76 1.48 18.71
N TYR A 371 -0.74 2.36 18.65
CA TYR A 371 0.66 1.91 18.61
C TYR A 371 1.05 1.17 19.90
N ASN A 372 0.63 1.67 21.07
CA ASN A 372 0.86 0.96 22.33
C ASN A 372 0.10 -0.37 22.38
N LYS A 373 -1.14 -0.42 21.88
CA LYS A 373 -1.88 -1.66 21.70
C LYS A 373 -1.16 -2.66 20.79
N HIS A 374 -0.52 -2.19 19.73
CA HIS A 374 0.30 -3.06 18.87
C HIS A 374 1.46 -3.68 19.65
N ILE A 375 2.18 -2.90 20.47
CA ILE A 375 3.27 -3.41 21.33
C ILE A 375 2.75 -4.48 22.29
N GLU A 376 1.63 -4.20 22.98
CA GLU A 376 1.01 -5.17 23.88
C GLU A 376 0.57 -6.45 23.17
N TRP A 377 -0.01 -6.30 21.98
CA TRP A 377 -0.47 -7.42 21.15
C TRP A 377 0.70 -8.30 20.71
N VAL A 378 1.80 -7.71 20.19
CA VAL A 378 3.02 -8.44 19.82
C VAL A 378 3.56 -9.21 21.04
N LYS A 379 3.64 -8.57 22.20
CA LYS A 379 4.10 -9.22 23.45
C LYS A 379 3.23 -10.41 23.86
N LYS A 380 1.92 -10.35 23.66
CA LYS A 380 0.98 -11.44 23.98
C LYS A 380 1.15 -12.67 23.08
N GLN A 381 1.66 -12.50 21.85
CA GLN A 381 1.88 -13.63 20.93
C GLN A 381 3.07 -14.53 21.34
N GLY A 382 3.92 -14.07 22.26
CA GLY A 382 5.09 -14.81 22.74
C GLY A 382 6.40 -14.41 22.06
N ALA A 383 7.53 -14.83 22.64
CA ALA A 383 8.87 -14.38 22.25
C ALA A 383 9.28 -14.76 20.81
N ASP A 384 8.70 -15.85 20.27
CA ASP A 384 9.01 -16.31 18.91
C ASP A 384 8.21 -15.58 17.83
N PHE A 385 7.18 -14.81 18.20
CA PHE A 385 6.37 -14.08 17.25
C PHE A 385 7.13 -12.88 16.69
N LYS A 386 7.21 -12.78 15.37
CA LYS A 386 7.82 -11.65 14.66
C LYS A 386 6.74 -10.83 13.95
N SER A 387 6.54 -9.61 14.44
CA SER A 387 5.76 -8.58 13.74
C SER A 387 6.31 -8.37 12.32
N GLY A 388 5.43 -8.04 11.37
CA GLY A 388 5.85 -7.57 10.05
C GLY A 388 6.32 -6.11 10.06
N ILE A 389 6.14 -5.42 11.19
CA ILE A 389 6.49 -4.02 11.39
C ILE A 389 7.85 -3.94 12.09
N GLY A 390 8.76 -3.15 11.53
CA GLY A 390 10.04 -2.85 12.17
C GLY A 390 9.84 -1.99 13.42
N GLU A 391 10.58 -2.30 14.49
CA GLU A 391 10.55 -1.48 15.71
C GLU A 391 11.05 -0.05 15.45
N ASP A 392 12.00 0.12 14.52
CA ASP A 392 12.45 1.42 14.03
C ASP A 392 11.30 2.25 13.44
N GLU A 393 10.47 1.65 12.58
CA GLU A 393 9.30 2.30 11.98
C GLU A 393 8.27 2.66 13.06
N LEU A 394 7.99 1.73 13.98
CA LEU A 394 7.04 1.94 15.06
C LEU A 394 7.47 3.13 15.94
N TYR A 395 8.70 3.14 16.43
CA TYR A 395 9.20 4.21 17.29
C TYR A 395 9.30 5.55 16.53
N ARG A 396 9.69 5.54 15.25
CA ARG A 396 9.67 6.76 14.43
C ARG A 396 8.26 7.35 14.35
N ARG A 397 7.25 6.52 14.06
CA ARG A 397 5.86 6.98 13.93
C ARG A 397 5.29 7.51 15.25
N MET A 398 5.62 6.85 16.37
CA MET A 398 5.26 7.35 17.70
C MET A 398 5.93 8.71 17.99
N GLY A 399 7.22 8.85 17.66
CA GLY A 399 7.93 10.13 17.80
C GLY A 399 7.31 11.24 16.94
N GLU A 400 6.87 10.94 15.72
CA GLU A 400 6.14 11.87 14.84
C GLU A 400 4.79 12.32 15.44
N CYS A 401 4.08 11.41 16.13
CA CYS A 401 2.87 11.77 16.88
C CYS A 401 3.20 12.73 18.03
N TYR A 402 4.21 12.43 18.85
CA TYR A 402 4.62 13.32 19.95
C TYR A 402 5.11 14.69 19.46
N GLU A 403 5.83 14.72 18.34
CA GLU A 403 6.30 15.95 17.71
C GLU A 403 5.10 16.83 17.30
N SER A 404 4.08 16.22 16.71
CA SER A 404 2.83 16.90 16.32
C SER A 404 2.04 17.43 17.53
N LEU A 405 2.11 16.71 18.66
CA LEU A 405 1.55 17.11 19.95
C LEU A 405 2.41 18.13 20.70
N LYS A 406 3.61 18.48 20.18
CA LYS A 406 4.61 19.34 20.84
C LYS A 406 5.11 18.79 22.18
N ASP A 407 5.03 17.48 22.37
CA ASP A 407 5.67 16.78 23.48
C ASP A 407 7.12 16.50 23.09
N TYR A 408 7.97 17.52 23.27
CA TYR A 408 9.36 17.49 22.83
C TYR A 408 10.19 16.44 23.56
N GLN A 409 9.88 16.13 24.82
CA GLN A 409 10.61 15.11 25.57
C GLN A 409 10.35 13.72 24.99
N ASN A 410 9.08 13.34 24.82
CA ASN A 410 8.76 12.04 24.21
C ASN A 410 9.20 11.97 22.73
N THR A 411 9.17 13.09 22.00
CA THR A 411 9.74 13.16 20.64
C THR A 411 11.19 12.71 20.61
N ILE A 412 12.02 13.26 21.52
CA ILE A 412 13.43 12.91 21.65
C ILE A 412 13.58 11.43 21.99
N ASP A 413 12.86 10.95 23.00
CA ASP A 413 12.98 9.57 23.49
C ASP A 413 12.65 8.54 22.40
N TYR A 414 11.55 8.73 21.68
CA TYR A 414 11.12 7.79 20.64
C TYR A 414 11.94 7.91 19.35
N PHE A 415 12.39 9.10 18.97
CA PHE A 415 13.35 9.23 17.87
C PHE A 415 14.70 8.60 18.20
N LYS A 416 15.21 8.76 19.45
CA LYS A 416 16.43 8.06 19.91
C LYS A 416 16.26 6.53 19.87
N LYS A 417 15.11 5.99 20.31
CA LYS A 417 14.82 4.54 20.20
C LYS A 417 14.83 4.05 18.75
N SER A 418 14.25 4.81 17.82
CA SER A 418 14.29 4.47 16.39
C SER A 418 15.72 4.51 15.84
N LEU A 419 16.49 5.56 16.16
CA LEU A 419 17.88 5.73 15.71
C LEU A 419 18.85 4.70 16.29
N ALA A 420 18.53 4.11 17.45
CA ALA A 420 19.30 3.00 18.01
C ALA A 420 19.21 1.72 17.17
N ILE A 421 18.17 1.59 16.34
CA ILE A 421 17.94 0.46 15.43
C ILE A 421 18.41 0.81 14.01
N ASP A 422 18.00 1.97 13.50
CA ASP A 422 18.43 2.49 12.19
C ASP A 422 18.92 3.93 12.32
N SER A 423 20.25 4.10 12.34
CA SER A 423 20.93 5.38 12.48
C SER A 423 20.98 6.20 11.18
N THR A 424 20.45 5.69 10.06
CA THR A 424 20.51 6.36 8.74
C THR A 424 19.39 7.38 8.52
N GLN A 425 18.42 7.44 9.44
CA GLN A 425 17.25 8.30 9.37
C GLN A 425 17.59 9.77 9.69
N ASP A 426 18.18 10.47 8.72
CA ASP A 426 18.67 11.84 8.83
C ASP A 426 17.64 12.83 9.42
N ARG A 427 16.38 12.76 8.98
CA ARG A 427 15.27 13.61 9.43
C ARG A 427 15.06 13.57 10.94
N LEU A 428 15.36 12.45 11.58
CA LEU A 428 15.12 12.26 13.02
C LEU A 428 16.14 13.06 13.84
N TYR A 429 17.40 13.16 13.40
CA TYR A 429 18.40 14.01 14.05
C TYR A 429 17.97 15.48 14.05
N TYR A 430 17.39 15.95 12.95
CA TYR A 430 16.85 17.30 12.87
C TYR A 430 15.66 17.51 13.81
N GLY A 431 14.72 16.55 13.87
CA GLY A 431 13.59 16.57 14.80
C GLY A 431 14.02 16.58 16.27
N ILE A 432 15.02 15.79 16.64
CA ILE A 432 15.64 15.80 17.98
C ILE A 432 16.28 17.17 18.27
N ALA A 433 17.07 17.71 17.33
CA ALA A 433 17.73 19.00 17.52
C ALA A 433 16.73 20.14 17.76
N ILE A 434 15.65 20.19 16.98
CA ILE A 434 14.56 21.15 17.17
C ILE A 434 13.89 20.97 18.53
N SER A 435 13.62 19.72 18.93
CA SER A 435 12.97 19.42 20.21
C SER A 435 13.82 19.91 21.39
N TYR A 436 15.13 19.68 21.37
CA TYR A 436 16.05 20.24 22.37
C TYR A 436 16.06 21.78 22.35
N ASN A 437 16.01 22.41 21.17
CA ASN A 437 15.96 23.87 21.05
C ASN A 437 14.69 24.44 21.72
N TYR A 438 13.53 23.82 21.52
CA TYR A 438 12.28 24.22 22.18
C TYR A 438 12.30 24.00 23.70
N LEU A 439 13.05 23.01 24.18
CA LEU A 439 13.29 22.77 25.61
C LEU A 439 14.37 23.71 26.19
N GLY A 440 15.01 24.54 25.38
CA GLY A 440 16.08 25.44 25.80
C GLY A 440 17.44 24.76 26.00
N ASP A 441 17.58 23.49 25.63
CA ASP A 441 18.87 22.76 25.64
C ASP A 441 19.61 22.99 24.32
N TYR A 442 20.13 24.21 24.16
CA TYR A 442 20.87 24.62 22.95
C TYR A 442 22.15 23.81 22.74
N ARG A 443 22.72 23.26 23.82
CA ARG A 443 23.92 22.43 23.76
C ARG A 443 23.63 21.10 23.07
N SER A 444 22.61 20.39 23.52
CA SER A 444 22.16 19.14 22.89
C SER A 444 21.63 19.40 21.48
N ALA A 445 20.89 20.50 21.27
CA ALA A 445 20.42 20.90 19.95
C ALA A 445 21.58 21.05 18.94
N LEU A 446 22.64 21.77 19.32
CA LEU A 446 23.81 21.97 18.45
C LEU A 446 24.47 20.63 18.09
N ILE A 447 24.66 19.73 19.06
CA ILE A 447 25.25 18.40 18.81
C ILE A 447 24.42 17.62 17.78
N TYR A 448 23.09 17.63 17.90
CA TYR A 448 22.22 16.94 16.95
C TYR A 448 22.15 17.62 15.58
N TYR A 449 22.25 18.96 15.52
CA TYR A 449 22.42 19.67 14.25
C TYR A 449 23.74 19.28 13.58
N MET A 450 24.84 19.18 14.32
CA MET A 450 26.14 18.71 13.80
C MET A 450 26.06 17.29 13.25
N LYS A 451 25.41 16.37 13.99
CA LYS A 451 25.13 14.99 13.52
C LYS A 451 24.33 15.03 12.20
N ARG A 452 23.28 15.84 12.11
CA ARG A 452 22.51 16.00 10.87
C ARG A 452 23.35 16.58 9.73
N ILE A 453 24.15 17.61 9.98
CA ILE A 453 24.99 18.27 8.96
C ILE A 453 26.04 17.30 8.42
N ALA A 454 26.63 16.45 9.26
CA ALA A 454 27.61 15.44 8.86
C ALA A 454 27.04 14.40 7.87
N MET A 455 25.71 14.22 7.82
CA MET A 455 25.03 13.35 6.85
C MET A 455 24.79 14.00 5.49
N GLY A 456 25.13 15.28 5.32
CA GLY A 456 24.92 16.05 4.09
C GLY A 456 23.56 16.76 4.07
N VAL A 457 23.58 18.05 3.74
CA VAL A 457 22.40 18.92 3.70
C VAL A 457 22.39 19.66 2.37
N ASP A 458 21.28 19.58 1.63
CA ASP A 458 21.09 20.30 0.38
C ASP A 458 20.65 21.76 0.61
N GLU A 459 20.53 22.53 -0.48
CA GLU A 459 20.15 23.95 -0.42
C GLU A 459 18.81 24.21 0.26
N ARG A 460 17.87 23.26 0.20
CA ARG A 460 16.53 23.38 0.82
C ARG A 460 16.62 23.27 2.34
N GLY A 461 17.67 22.62 2.85
CA GLY A 461 17.97 22.46 4.27
C GLY A 461 18.78 23.60 4.91
N TRP A 462 18.91 24.78 4.29
CA TRP A 462 19.67 25.91 4.84
C TRP A 462 19.26 26.28 6.28
N SER A 463 18.01 26.05 6.67
CA SER A 463 17.51 26.32 8.03
C SER A 463 18.22 25.50 9.11
N ILE A 464 18.77 24.33 8.76
CA ILE A 464 19.56 23.48 9.66
C ILE A 464 20.83 24.22 10.07
N TYR A 465 21.56 24.78 9.10
CA TYR A 465 22.76 25.59 9.36
C TYR A 465 22.42 26.86 10.15
N TYR A 466 21.32 27.52 9.80
CA TYR A 466 20.87 28.71 10.52
C TYR A 466 20.59 28.42 12.00
N ASN A 467 19.85 27.35 12.30
CA ASN A 467 19.53 26.96 13.68
C ASN A 467 20.75 26.43 14.46
N ALA A 468 21.68 25.78 13.77
CA ALA A 468 22.96 25.39 14.35
C ALA A 468 23.79 26.62 14.73
N ALA A 469 23.87 27.61 13.83
CA ALA A 469 24.59 28.85 14.08
C ALA A 469 24.00 29.65 15.25
N THR A 470 22.67 29.79 15.32
CA THR A 470 22.03 30.48 16.45
C THR A 470 22.27 29.76 17.78
N SER A 471 22.23 28.43 17.79
CA SER A 471 22.55 27.63 18.98
C SER A 471 24.01 27.80 19.41
N ALA A 472 24.95 27.79 18.45
CA ALA A 472 26.36 28.02 18.72
C ALA A 472 26.64 29.44 19.25
N LEU A 473 26.01 30.48 18.68
CA LEU A 473 26.14 31.86 19.16
C LEU A 473 25.61 32.04 20.58
N TYR A 474 24.44 31.45 20.87
CA TYR A 474 23.87 31.50 22.22
C TYR A 474 24.85 30.91 23.25
N LEU A 475 25.44 29.76 22.94
CA LEU A 475 26.41 29.10 23.81
C LEU A 475 27.71 29.90 23.95
N ALA A 476 28.20 30.51 22.86
CA ALA A 476 29.37 31.39 22.88
C ALA A 476 29.16 32.62 23.79
N GLU A 477 27.98 33.26 23.69
CA GLU A 477 27.63 34.40 24.53
C GLU A 477 27.58 34.00 26.01
N LYS A 478 26.90 32.89 26.35
CA LYS A 478 26.83 32.39 27.73
C LYS A 478 28.19 32.06 28.32
N SER A 479 29.06 31.44 27.53
CA SER A 479 30.44 31.13 27.92
C SER A 479 31.23 32.40 28.26
N SER A 480 31.11 33.44 27.42
CA SER A 480 31.78 34.73 27.68
C SER A 480 31.27 35.47 28.91
N GLN A 481 30.03 35.20 29.34
CA GLN A 481 29.42 35.74 30.56
C GLN A 481 29.69 34.89 31.82
N GLY A 482 30.50 33.82 31.72
CA GLY A 482 30.81 32.92 32.84
C GLY A 482 29.61 32.12 33.36
N GLN A 483 28.55 32.01 32.56
CA GLN A 483 27.36 31.23 32.90
C GLN A 483 27.52 29.80 32.40
N PRO A 484 27.11 28.77 33.16
CA PRO A 484 27.14 27.40 32.68
C PRO A 484 26.24 27.28 31.45
N ALA A 485 26.79 26.71 30.37
CA ALA A 485 26.00 26.32 29.21
C ALA A 485 25.02 25.23 29.65
N GLY A 486 23.78 25.63 29.94
CA GLY A 486 22.72 24.71 30.32
C GLY A 486 22.53 23.60 29.27
N GLY A 487 22.24 22.41 29.76
CA GLY A 487 21.92 21.24 28.96
C GLY A 487 21.88 20.00 29.83
N THR A 488 20.97 19.08 29.53
CA THR A 488 21.05 17.74 30.09
C THR A 488 22.20 17.05 29.37
N ALA A 489 23.18 16.56 30.12
CA ALA A 489 24.17 15.62 29.58
C ALA A 489 23.47 14.28 29.31
N ASP A 490 22.48 14.27 28.42
CA ASP A 490 21.76 13.09 28.00
C ASP A 490 22.45 12.48 26.77
N ASP A 491 23.72 12.16 27.00
CA ASP A 491 24.41 11.05 26.36
C ASP A 491 25.37 10.51 27.42
N SER A 492 24.99 9.37 28.01
CA SER A 492 25.81 8.49 28.83
C SER A 492 26.98 7.87 28.04
N THR A 493 27.61 8.65 27.15
CA THR A 493 28.84 8.27 26.50
C THR A 493 29.99 8.67 27.40
N ALA A 494 30.74 7.67 27.86
CA ALA A 494 32.02 7.81 28.54
C ALA A 494 33.11 8.37 27.59
N GLY A 495 32.78 9.36 26.76
CA GLY A 495 33.60 9.93 25.70
C GLY A 495 33.91 11.40 25.93
N PRO A 496 34.87 11.96 25.16
CA PRO A 496 35.17 13.38 25.21
C PRO A 496 33.95 14.22 24.79
N ASP A 497 33.77 15.36 25.44
CA ASP A 497 32.72 16.31 25.08
C ASP A 497 32.80 16.65 23.58
N PRO A 498 31.73 16.41 22.78
CA PRO A 498 31.71 16.71 21.35
C PRO A 498 31.96 18.19 20.99
N LEU A 499 31.77 19.10 21.94
CA LEU A 499 32.02 20.54 21.78
C LEU A 499 33.36 20.99 22.37
N ALA A 500 34.11 20.10 23.03
CA ALA A 500 35.40 20.46 23.61
C ALA A 500 36.41 20.90 22.54
N GLY A 501 37.04 22.04 22.78
CA GLY A 501 38.04 22.61 21.86
C GLY A 501 37.45 23.28 20.61
N ILE A 502 36.12 23.30 20.46
CA ILE A 502 35.45 23.98 19.34
C ILE A 502 35.28 25.47 19.67
N ASP A 503 35.77 26.33 18.79
CA ASP A 503 35.48 27.76 18.80
C ASP A 503 34.06 27.98 18.25
N LEU A 504 33.10 28.13 19.17
CA LEU A 504 31.67 28.23 18.85
C LEU A 504 31.33 29.47 18.01
N THR A 505 32.08 30.57 18.17
CA THR A 505 31.92 31.77 17.35
C THR A 505 32.32 31.49 15.90
N LYS A 506 33.49 30.88 15.68
CA LYS A 506 33.92 30.51 14.33
C LYS A 506 33.03 29.46 13.69
N LEU A 507 32.56 28.51 14.49
CA LEU A 507 31.61 27.50 14.04
C LEU A 507 30.32 28.16 13.54
N ALA A 508 29.75 29.08 14.31
CA ALA A 508 28.56 29.82 13.92
C ALA A 508 28.76 30.62 12.63
N ALA A 509 29.90 31.31 12.49
CA ALA A 509 30.24 32.03 11.25
C ALA A 509 30.26 31.08 10.05
N SER A 510 30.94 29.94 10.16
CA SER A 510 31.02 28.94 9.07
C SER A 510 29.65 28.40 8.65
N TYR A 511 28.74 28.21 9.60
CA TYR A 511 27.37 27.80 9.30
C TYR A 511 26.56 28.92 8.65
N LEU A 512 26.72 30.17 9.08
CA LEU A 512 26.06 31.30 8.42
C LEU A 512 26.62 31.56 7.02
N GLU A 513 27.91 31.36 6.78
CA GLU A 513 28.50 31.37 5.43
C GLU A 513 27.80 30.32 4.54
N LYS A 514 27.57 29.11 5.06
CA LYS A 514 26.79 28.08 4.36
C LYS A 514 25.33 28.49 4.12
N VAL A 515 24.69 29.19 5.05
CA VAL A 515 23.36 29.78 4.82
C VAL A 515 23.42 30.81 3.69
N MET A 516 24.46 31.65 3.65
CA MET A 516 24.61 32.67 2.62
C MET A 516 24.94 32.09 1.24
N GLU A 517 25.59 30.92 1.18
CA GLU A 517 25.81 30.15 -0.05
C GLU A 517 24.49 29.62 -0.61
N PHE A 518 23.65 28.99 0.23
CA PHE A 518 22.37 28.40 -0.20
C PHE A 518 21.25 29.42 -0.36
N LYS A 519 21.26 30.46 0.46
CA LYS A 519 20.20 31.47 0.52
C LYS A 519 20.79 32.89 0.64
N PRO A 520 21.35 33.44 -0.46
CA PRO A 520 22.03 34.73 -0.45
C PRO A 520 21.13 35.93 -0.11
N ASP A 521 19.81 35.78 -0.19
CA ASP A 521 18.80 36.80 0.12
C ASP A 521 18.38 36.79 1.61
N ASN A 522 18.94 35.90 2.44
CA ASN A 522 18.65 35.87 3.87
C ASN A 522 19.37 37.00 4.63
N MET A 523 18.74 38.18 4.69
CA MET A 523 19.32 39.38 5.33
C MET A 523 19.55 39.23 6.84
N LYS A 524 18.77 38.37 7.52
CA LYS A 524 19.00 38.06 8.94
C LYS A 524 20.31 37.29 9.12
N ALA A 525 20.53 36.24 8.33
CA ALA A 525 21.78 35.50 8.35
C ALA A 525 22.97 36.38 7.94
N ALA A 526 22.79 37.23 6.92
CA ALA A 526 23.81 38.18 6.48
C ALA A 526 24.18 39.17 7.60
N SER A 527 23.20 39.73 8.31
CA SER A 527 23.42 40.64 9.43
C SER A 527 24.13 39.97 10.60
N MET A 528 23.75 38.73 10.91
CA MET A 528 24.40 37.94 11.95
C MET A 528 25.86 37.63 11.60
N LEU A 529 26.12 37.17 10.37
CA LEU A 529 27.48 36.87 9.90
C LEU A 529 28.35 38.13 9.90
N ALA A 530 27.82 39.24 9.36
CA ALA A 530 28.53 40.52 9.34
C ALA A 530 28.87 41.03 10.75
N SER A 531 27.98 40.80 11.72
CA SER A 531 28.23 41.16 13.12
C SER A 531 29.34 40.31 13.75
N ILE A 532 29.35 39.00 13.47
CA ILE A 532 30.43 38.11 13.94
C ILE A 532 31.77 38.53 13.33
N ASP A 533 31.79 38.74 12.02
CA ASP A 533 32.98 39.16 11.27
C ASP A 533 33.51 40.49 11.81
N LEU A 534 32.65 41.48 12.05
CA LEU A 534 33.07 42.80 12.52
C LEU A 534 33.54 42.81 13.98
N TYR A 535 32.76 42.23 14.90
CA TYR A 535 32.97 42.42 16.33
C TYR A 535 33.80 41.31 16.99
N GLN A 536 33.80 40.10 16.43
CA GLN A 536 34.44 38.93 17.06
C GLN A 536 35.65 38.42 16.29
N LEU A 537 35.60 38.43 14.95
CA LEU A 537 36.69 37.91 14.10
C LEU A 537 37.60 39.00 13.52
N SER A 538 37.21 40.27 13.60
CA SER A 538 37.92 41.41 12.99
C SER A 538 38.09 41.30 11.46
N GLU A 539 37.19 40.59 10.79
CA GLU A 539 37.14 40.37 9.33
C GLU A 539 36.38 41.52 8.63
N CYS A 540 36.97 42.71 8.73
CA CYS A 540 36.36 43.98 8.35
C CYS A 540 35.78 44.08 6.93
N SER A 541 36.53 43.66 5.92
CA SER A 541 36.09 43.80 4.52
C SER A 541 34.82 43.00 4.27
N LYS A 542 34.79 41.74 4.75
CA LYS A 542 33.63 40.86 4.62
C LYS A 542 32.40 41.43 5.34
N ALA A 543 32.60 41.92 6.56
CA ALA A 543 31.53 42.52 7.34
C ALA A 543 30.91 43.74 6.65
N VAL A 544 31.75 44.65 6.13
CA VAL A 544 31.28 45.86 5.43
C VAL A 544 30.48 45.50 4.18
N ASP A 545 30.98 44.57 3.37
CA ASP A 545 30.29 44.11 2.15
C ASP A 545 28.91 43.51 2.48
N LEU A 546 28.85 42.69 3.53
CA LEU A 546 27.59 42.08 3.98
C LEU A 546 26.62 43.13 4.55
N PHE A 547 27.07 44.07 5.39
CA PHE A 547 26.19 45.12 5.91
C PHE A 547 25.71 46.07 4.80
N GLN A 548 26.54 46.38 3.80
CA GLN A 548 26.12 47.15 2.64
C GLN A 548 25.06 46.40 1.84
N LYS A 549 25.23 45.09 1.66
CA LYS A 549 24.21 44.23 1.03
C LYS A 549 22.90 44.23 1.83
N VAL A 550 22.97 44.16 3.16
CA VAL A 550 21.79 44.28 4.03
C VAL A 550 21.11 45.62 3.84
N LEU A 551 21.84 46.75 3.83
CA LEU A 551 21.25 48.07 3.61
C LEU A 551 20.68 48.27 2.22
N ALA A 552 21.25 47.63 1.20
CA ALA A 552 20.70 47.67 -0.15
C ALA A 552 19.30 47.01 -0.20
N ALA A 553 19.07 45.96 0.59
CA ALA A 553 17.78 45.29 0.71
C ALA A 553 16.84 45.96 1.74
N GLU A 554 17.41 46.45 2.84
CA GLU A 554 16.70 47.02 3.99
C GLU A 554 17.32 48.39 4.36
N PRO A 555 16.96 49.48 3.67
CA PRO A 555 17.58 50.80 3.87
C PRO A 555 17.43 51.36 5.30
N ASP A 556 16.37 50.96 6.01
CA ASP A 556 16.06 51.33 7.38
C ASP A 556 16.49 50.25 8.41
N ASN A 557 17.51 49.46 8.10
CA ASN A 557 18.13 48.54 9.05
C ASN A 557 19.09 49.31 9.99
N CYS A 558 18.59 49.65 11.18
CA CYS A 558 19.32 50.51 12.12
C CYS A 558 20.63 49.86 12.61
N ASP A 559 20.67 48.53 12.76
CA ASP A 559 21.84 47.80 13.25
C ASP A 559 22.95 47.75 12.20
N ALA A 560 22.59 47.59 10.92
CA ALA A 560 23.54 47.66 9.81
C ALA A 560 24.11 49.09 9.65
N LEU A 561 23.27 50.13 9.76
CA LEU A 561 23.73 51.53 9.78
C LEU A 561 24.70 51.77 10.94
N LYS A 562 24.35 51.34 12.15
CA LYS A 562 25.19 51.46 13.34
C LYS A 562 26.53 50.75 13.16
N SER A 563 26.50 49.52 12.64
CA SER A 563 27.70 48.68 12.47
C SER A 563 28.64 49.22 11.39
N LEU A 564 28.12 49.74 10.28
CA LEU A 564 28.96 50.43 9.28
C LEU A 564 29.57 51.73 9.83
N GLY A 565 28.80 52.48 10.62
CA GLY A 565 29.32 53.65 11.33
C GLY A 565 30.47 53.30 12.27
N TYR A 566 30.35 52.19 13.00
CA TYR A 566 31.41 51.66 13.86
C TYR A 566 32.63 51.17 13.07
N ALA A 567 32.43 50.49 11.93
CA ALA A 567 33.51 50.03 11.07
C ALA A 567 34.39 51.18 10.55
N ASP A 568 33.78 52.34 10.24
CA ASP A 568 34.48 53.55 9.80
C ASP A 568 35.14 54.37 10.93
N PHE A 569 34.68 54.15 12.16
CA PHE A 569 35.12 54.85 13.37
C PHE A 569 36.28 54.16 14.05
N SER A 570 36.17 52.84 14.27
CA SER A 570 37.02 52.04 15.16
C SER A 570 38.49 51.95 14.73
N GLY A 571 38.83 52.41 13.53
CA GLY A 571 40.16 52.32 12.96
C GLY A 571 40.56 50.89 12.54
N ILE A 572 39.69 49.90 12.76
CA ILE A 572 39.91 48.49 12.44
C ILE A 572 39.72 48.23 10.93
N CYS A 573 38.73 48.88 10.30
CA CYS A 573 38.38 48.63 8.90
C CYS A 573 38.88 49.73 7.95
N SER A 574 38.39 50.95 8.14
CA SER A 574 38.88 52.13 7.42
C SER A 574 38.61 53.37 8.27
N LYS A 575 39.54 54.33 8.29
CA LYS A 575 39.37 55.55 9.09
C LYS A 575 38.66 56.61 8.25
N ASN A 576 37.35 56.76 8.40
CA ASN A 576 36.56 57.79 7.72
C ASN A 576 35.48 58.38 8.62
N TYR A 577 35.86 59.39 9.41
CA TYR A 577 34.98 60.01 10.39
C TYR A 577 33.73 60.67 9.82
N SER A 578 33.80 61.24 8.62
CA SER A 578 32.64 61.88 8.00
C SER A 578 31.59 60.85 7.57
N ARG A 579 32.03 59.73 6.99
CA ARG A 579 31.14 58.62 6.63
C ARG A 579 30.59 57.90 7.86
N SER A 580 31.43 57.73 8.89
CA SER A 580 31.01 57.20 10.19
C SER A 580 29.88 58.04 10.80
N LEU A 581 30.04 59.37 10.88
CA LEU A 581 29.00 60.27 11.42
C LEU A 581 27.71 60.20 10.61
N ASP A 582 27.78 60.11 9.28
CA ASP A 582 26.59 59.97 8.44
C ASP A 582 25.82 58.69 8.80
N TYR A 583 26.51 57.55 8.87
CA TYR A 583 25.91 56.27 9.24
C TYR A 583 25.36 56.24 10.66
N LEU A 584 26.12 56.71 11.66
CA LEU A 584 25.70 56.69 13.06
C LEU A 584 24.50 57.63 13.32
N ASN A 585 24.48 58.81 12.70
CA ASN A 585 23.32 59.70 12.81
C ASN A 585 22.09 59.13 12.09
N LYS A 586 22.26 58.47 10.94
CA LYS A 586 21.18 57.72 10.28
C LYS A 586 20.67 56.58 11.16
N ALA A 587 21.57 55.85 11.84
CA ALA A 587 21.19 54.80 12.78
C ALA A 587 20.38 55.32 13.97
N LEU A 588 20.79 56.45 14.56
CA LEU A 588 20.07 57.10 15.66
C LEU A 588 18.68 57.55 15.21
N ASN A 589 18.60 58.25 14.07
CA ASN A 589 17.34 58.69 13.49
C ASN A 589 16.42 57.51 13.13
N CYS A 590 17.00 56.42 12.61
CA CYS A 590 16.28 55.17 12.33
C CYS A 590 15.66 54.59 13.60
N SER A 591 16.44 54.50 14.70
CA SER A 591 15.95 54.01 15.99
C SER A 591 14.81 54.88 16.53
N VAL A 592 14.96 56.21 16.50
CA VAL A 592 13.93 57.14 16.95
C VAL A 592 12.66 57.05 16.10
N LYS A 593 12.78 56.95 14.77
CA LYS A 593 11.63 56.73 13.88
C LYS A 593 10.87 55.45 14.19
N LYS A 594 11.55 54.42 14.72
CA LYS A 594 10.93 53.15 15.16
C LYS A 594 10.32 53.24 16.57
N GLY A 595 10.25 54.44 17.17
CA GLY A 595 9.59 54.69 18.45
C GLY A 595 10.51 54.57 19.67
N ASN A 596 11.81 54.34 19.46
CA ASN A 596 12.77 54.32 20.56
C ASN A 596 13.11 55.74 21.02
N SER A 597 13.43 55.89 22.30
CA SER A 597 13.98 57.14 22.80
C SER A 597 15.40 57.34 22.29
N GLU A 598 15.89 58.58 22.25
CA GLU A 598 17.32 58.83 21.96
C GLU A 598 18.26 58.15 22.98
N CYS A 599 17.78 57.91 24.21
CA CYS A 599 18.52 57.22 25.25
C CYS A 599 18.45 55.69 25.16
N SER A 600 17.76 55.13 24.17
CA SER A 600 17.59 53.68 24.04
C SER A 600 18.90 52.96 23.70
N ASP A 601 19.92 53.67 23.21
CA ASP A 601 21.24 53.13 22.94
C ASP A 601 22.35 54.13 23.33
N PRO A 602 22.76 54.17 24.61
CA PRO A 602 23.80 55.08 25.08
C PRO A 602 25.15 54.86 24.40
N ASN A 603 25.43 53.64 23.93
CA ASN A 603 26.67 53.31 23.22
C ASN A 603 26.72 53.96 21.83
N LEU A 604 25.59 54.03 21.12
CA LEU A 604 25.50 54.75 19.85
C LEU A 604 25.77 56.26 20.05
N LEU A 605 25.18 56.87 21.09
CA LEU A 605 25.43 58.27 21.44
C LEU A 605 26.92 58.50 21.77
N LEU A 606 27.51 57.58 22.53
CA LEU A 606 28.93 57.62 22.90
C LEU A 606 29.83 57.56 21.67
N TRP A 607 29.56 56.63 20.73
CA TRP A 607 30.32 56.51 19.50
C TRP A 607 30.25 57.77 18.65
N ILE A 608 29.09 58.42 18.53
CA ILE A 608 28.96 59.70 17.81
C ILE A 608 29.88 60.75 18.44
N GLY A 609 29.87 60.88 19.78
CA GLY A 609 30.75 61.80 20.50
C GLY A 609 32.24 61.51 20.27
N GLN A 610 32.63 60.24 20.33
CA GLN A 610 34.01 59.81 20.10
C GLN A 610 34.47 60.07 18.66
N VAL A 611 33.59 59.91 17.66
CA VAL A 611 33.94 60.21 16.26
C VAL A 611 34.26 61.70 16.08
N TYR A 612 33.47 62.59 16.69
CA TYR A 612 33.76 64.03 16.66
C TYR A 612 35.08 64.36 17.35
N GLU A 613 35.36 63.74 18.50
CA GLU A 613 36.64 63.92 19.22
C GLU A 613 37.84 63.50 18.37
N PHE A 614 37.80 62.29 17.77
CA PHE A 614 38.92 61.82 16.96
C PHE A 614 39.05 62.60 15.65
N ARG A 615 37.95 63.01 15.01
CA ARG A 615 38.01 63.86 13.82
C ARG A 615 38.65 65.22 14.13
N ALA A 616 38.34 65.81 15.28
CA ALA A 616 38.97 67.05 15.72
C ALA A 616 40.48 66.86 15.97
N SER A 617 40.84 65.76 16.63
CA SER A 617 42.24 65.41 16.96
C SER A 617 43.09 65.21 15.71
N ASP A 618 42.52 64.61 14.65
CA ASP A 618 43.21 64.33 13.39
C ASP A 618 43.14 65.49 12.36
N THR A 619 42.45 66.58 12.69
CA THR A 619 42.35 67.74 11.80
C THR A 619 43.69 68.48 11.74
N ARG A 620 44.10 68.90 10.53
CA ARG A 620 45.38 69.60 10.33
C ARG A 620 45.43 70.89 11.15
N ALA A 621 46.62 71.23 11.65
CA ALA A 621 46.85 72.43 12.45
C ALA A 621 46.47 73.75 11.75
N SER A 622 46.37 73.77 10.42
CA SER A 622 45.89 74.89 9.62
C SER A 622 44.39 75.16 9.73
N ASP A 623 43.59 74.17 10.16
CA ASP A 623 42.13 74.18 10.14
C ASP A 623 41.51 74.25 11.55
N LYS A 624 42.09 75.08 12.43
CA LYS A 624 41.71 75.19 13.86
C LYS A 624 40.22 75.47 14.08
N ALA A 625 39.56 76.19 13.18
CA ALA A 625 38.13 76.48 13.29
C ALA A 625 37.26 75.23 13.13
N ILE A 626 37.69 74.27 12.30
CA ILE A 626 36.99 73.01 12.07
C ILE A 626 37.16 72.09 13.29
N ALA A 627 38.40 71.96 13.79
CA ALA A 627 38.70 71.16 14.98
C ALA A 627 37.94 71.65 16.21
N LYS A 628 37.92 72.98 16.46
CA LYS A 628 37.16 73.60 17.56
C LYS A 628 35.66 73.30 17.51
N LYS A 629 35.06 73.31 16.31
CA LYS A 629 33.64 72.96 16.13
C LYS A 629 33.37 71.50 16.50
N ASP A 630 34.25 70.60 16.10
CA ASP A 630 34.10 69.17 16.37
C ASP A 630 34.35 68.83 17.85
N TYR A 631 35.33 69.46 18.53
CA TYR A 631 35.50 69.30 19.98
C TYR A 631 34.27 69.77 20.77
N LYS A 632 33.66 70.89 20.37
CA LYS A 632 32.41 71.35 20.97
C LYS A 632 31.28 70.32 20.75
N ALA A 633 31.15 69.80 19.53
CA ALA A 633 30.16 68.77 19.23
C ALA A 633 30.38 67.50 20.07
N ALA A 634 31.63 67.04 20.22
CA ALA A 634 31.99 65.91 21.07
C ALA A 634 31.56 66.14 22.53
N PHE A 635 31.82 67.33 23.07
CA PHE A 635 31.38 67.71 24.42
C PHE A 635 29.86 67.65 24.58
N ASP A 636 29.11 68.19 23.61
CA ASP A 636 27.65 68.19 23.64
C ASP A 636 27.11 66.75 23.60
N TRP A 637 27.69 65.87 22.79
CA TRP A 637 27.32 64.46 22.72
C TRP A 637 27.67 63.69 24.00
N TYR A 638 28.84 63.91 24.61
CA TYR A 638 29.15 63.26 25.89
C TYR A 638 28.22 63.70 27.02
N ASN A 639 27.83 64.97 27.06
CA ASN A 639 26.80 65.41 28.00
C ASN A 639 25.44 64.76 27.70
N LYS A 640 25.11 64.52 26.43
CA LYS A 640 23.91 63.77 26.04
C LYS A 640 23.98 62.31 26.52
N VAL A 641 25.14 61.65 26.41
CA VAL A 641 25.35 60.31 26.99
C VAL A 641 25.11 60.32 28.49
N LEU A 642 25.70 61.27 29.24
CA LEU A 642 25.54 61.35 30.70
C LEU A 642 24.12 61.68 31.17
N LYS A 643 23.29 62.30 30.31
CA LYS A 643 21.86 62.44 30.59
C LYS A 643 21.12 61.11 30.51
N CYS A 644 21.54 60.22 29.61
CA CYS A 644 20.95 58.90 29.42
C CYS A 644 21.54 57.84 30.36
N ASP A 645 22.83 57.90 30.62
CA ASP A 645 23.61 57.02 31.50
C ASP A 645 24.59 57.86 32.35
N PRO A 646 24.16 58.38 33.52
CA PRO A 646 24.99 59.19 34.40
C PRO A 646 26.25 58.46 34.93
N GLY A 647 26.25 57.13 34.87
CA GLY A 647 27.35 56.26 35.29
C GLY A 647 28.45 56.12 34.25
N ASN A 648 28.22 56.53 33.00
CA ASN A 648 29.11 56.24 31.88
C ASN A 648 30.51 56.85 32.05
N LYS A 649 31.50 56.01 32.37
CA LYS A 649 32.88 56.46 32.60
C LYS A 649 33.52 57.02 31.33
N ALA A 650 33.30 56.37 30.18
CA ALA A 650 33.89 56.79 28.91
C ALA A 650 33.45 58.19 28.50
N ALA A 651 32.18 58.54 28.74
CA ALA A 651 31.67 59.89 28.50
C ALA A 651 32.25 60.95 29.47
N LYS A 652 32.43 60.62 30.75
CA LYS A 652 33.10 61.52 31.72
C LYS A 652 34.54 61.81 31.31
N ASP A 653 35.29 60.76 31.01
CA ASP A 653 36.67 60.88 30.56
C ASP A 653 36.74 61.66 29.23
N GLY A 654 35.77 61.46 28.34
CA GLY A 654 35.62 62.21 27.09
C GLY A 654 35.43 63.71 27.29
N ILE A 655 34.52 64.11 28.20
CA ILE A 655 34.32 65.52 28.57
C ILE A 655 35.62 66.14 29.08
N ASP A 656 36.33 65.43 29.96
CA ASP A 656 37.58 65.94 30.53
C ASP A 656 38.66 66.19 29.49
N ARG A 657 38.71 65.38 28.43
CA ARG A 657 39.64 65.56 27.31
C ARG A 657 39.27 66.75 26.42
N VAL A 658 37.99 66.96 26.12
CA VAL A 658 37.59 67.97 25.12
C VAL A 658 37.26 69.35 25.70
N LYS A 659 36.96 69.47 27.00
CA LYS A 659 36.45 70.72 27.63
C LYS A 659 37.38 71.94 27.53
N PHE A 660 38.67 71.75 27.29
CA PHE A 660 39.66 72.82 27.14
C PHE A 660 40.12 73.04 25.69
N GLU A 661 39.59 72.25 24.75
CA GLU A 661 40.02 72.24 23.35
C GLU A 661 39.15 73.13 22.43
N TYR A 662 38.05 73.69 22.93
CA TYR A 662 37.16 74.58 22.18
C TYR A 662 36.80 75.88 22.88
#